data_AF-A0A0J6STU7-F1
#
_entry.id   AF-A0A0J6STU7-F1
#
_cell.length_a   1.000
_cell.length_b   1.000
_cell.length_c   1.000
_cell.angle_alpha   90.00
_cell.angle_beta   90.00
_cell.angle_gamma   90.00
#
_symmetry.space_group_name_H-M   'P 1'
#
loop_
_entity.id
_entity.type
_entity.pdbx_description
1 polymer ?
#
loop_
_entity_poly.entity_id
_entity_poly.type
_entity_poly.pdbx_seq_one_letter_code
_entity_poly.pdbx_strand_id
1 'polypeptide(L)'
;MLLPLAFLLLGLWERQRGAGDWAEFSAEHDRLAGVVADLEARTPRDGRPDYRLHFRHDGKNYGGPLAVVKAREARDRAGTLVSVMNWRRWLPPVAIAGGGIAAGLSLLVLLAGASLARLGRGSRDALVGGFSLMRRLLPAALAAQILAATAAFVAVVAFEAGLLLQGGLEGDGMKLLGIAAVAVGATLLAAGGALLGLRRALDAFEPDPLPILGRPITPAEAPGLWRLVEGLAERMGALKPEAVVVGLTEGFFVTAGPAVLEPGGTRLSGRILHLPLPHLVLMRGDEIAAIIAHELAHYAGGDTAYSQRFLPIYAGVGRSLDAVAARERHALGLLGPSLRLGRFVMERFHLAVRHWSRVREFAADAAGARVTSTEAAARALLRSGAVSTRIAETLAAAAEAPDAAPPDLVAAVLDRAVEHGLDDPAFHLEVEQAHPTDTHPPTRERIATLGQALDADLLSAAGLTPPPHALGQLAAYFADPAGLCRAASADFLGAVRERDAAFRAHLEAKAAEIGTEERVLRANDRPRGLVLAGAGGLFGLVALAVAVFGIPGILPREATVVLAAALTLAILMGGVGAFVLSRGEPVILVLRPEGLAAPGLDRTIAWSDIADLDLTGTHSGLVMRVLLPPAVPWPERRPGRPAAKLDPKRRIVTLPLPMPRGMNPQGFADLIATYQSAAQARSILAGTTAAAPVTEPA
;
A
#
# COMPACT_ATOMS: atom_id res chain seq x y z
N MET A 1 -15.45 2.60 9.75
CA MET A 1 -15.74 3.41 10.94
C MET A 1 -16.56 2.66 11.98
N LEU A 2 -17.53 1.81 11.61
CA LEU A 2 -18.42 1.15 12.59
C LEU A 2 -17.85 -0.11 13.28
N LEU A 3 -16.71 -0.60 12.84
CA LEU A 3 -16.12 -1.85 13.35
C LEU A 3 -15.83 -1.83 14.87
N PRO A 4 -15.27 -0.76 15.46
CA PRO A 4 -15.12 -0.66 16.91
C PRO A 4 -16.46 -0.72 17.68
N LEU A 5 -17.51 -0.11 17.13
CA LEU A 5 -18.85 -0.15 17.70
C LEU A 5 -19.43 -1.57 17.63
N ALA A 6 -19.16 -2.29 16.54
CA ALA A 6 -19.58 -3.69 16.41
C ALA A 6 -18.92 -4.58 17.49
N PHE A 7 -17.63 -4.39 17.80
CA PHE A 7 -16.99 -5.13 18.90
C PHE A 7 -17.57 -4.81 20.27
N LEU A 8 -17.91 -3.55 20.52
CA LEU A 8 -18.59 -3.14 21.74
C LEU A 8 -19.95 -3.87 21.89
N LEU A 9 -20.75 -3.86 20.82
CA LEU A 9 -22.07 -4.51 20.81
C LEU A 9 -21.96 -6.03 20.94
N LEU A 10 -21.01 -6.65 20.23
CA LEU A 10 -20.72 -8.08 20.34
C LEU A 10 -20.30 -8.45 21.77
N GLY A 11 -19.38 -7.71 22.38
CA GLY A 11 -18.97 -7.96 23.76
C GLY A 11 -20.12 -7.82 24.78
N LEU A 12 -21.04 -6.87 24.58
CA LEU A 12 -22.25 -6.76 25.41
C LEU A 12 -23.16 -7.99 25.26
N TRP A 13 -23.33 -8.48 24.03
CA TRP A 13 -24.09 -9.68 23.74
C TRP A 13 -23.44 -10.95 24.32
N GLU A 14 -22.13 -11.12 24.12
CA GLU A 14 -21.34 -12.24 24.66
C GLU A 14 -21.38 -12.28 26.20
N ARG A 15 -21.39 -11.11 26.86
CA ARG A 15 -21.49 -11.03 28.33
C ARG A 15 -22.80 -11.60 28.84
N GLN A 16 -23.91 -11.31 28.16
CA GLN A 16 -25.23 -11.85 28.52
C GLN A 16 -25.28 -13.36 28.28
N ARG A 17 -24.79 -13.81 27.11
CA ARG A 17 -24.76 -15.22 26.73
C ARG A 17 -23.85 -16.06 27.63
N GLY A 18 -22.61 -15.62 27.89
CA GLY A 18 -21.64 -16.35 28.69
C GLY A 18 -22.05 -16.51 30.15
N ALA A 19 -22.87 -15.61 30.70
CA ALA A 19 -23.45 -15.76 32.03
C ALA A 19 -24.49 -16.89 32.08
N GLY A 20 -25.29 -17.03 31.02
CA GLY A 20 -26.25 -18.14 30.86
C GLY A 20 -25.53 -19.48 30.73
N ASP A 21 -24.57 -19.58 29.81
CA ASP A 21 -23.80 -20.81 29.59
C ASP A 21 -23.11 -21.27 30.88
N TRP A 22 -22.44 -20.37 31.61
CA TRP A 22 -21.80 -20.72 32.87
C TRP A 22 -22.78 -21.25 33.93
N ALA A 23 -23.95 -20.62 34.08
CA ALA A 23 -24.95 -21.03 35.06
C ALA A 23 -25.48 -22.44 34.76
N GLU A 24 -25.68 -22.77 33.48
CA GLU A 24 -26.10 -24.09 33.03
C GLU A 24 -25.04 -25.16 33.33
N PHE A 25 -23.78 -24.92 32.95
CA PHE A 25 -22.69 -25.89 33.20
C PHE A 25 -22.35 -26.04 34.68
N SER A 26 -22.46 -24.96 35.48
CA SER A 26 -22.28 -25.04 36.93
C SER A 26 -23.37 -25.86 37.59
N ALA A 27 -24.63 -25.64 37.20
CA ALA A 27 -25.76 -26.41 37.72
C ALA A 27 -25.65 -27.90 37.36
N GLU A 28 -25.20 -28.22 36.15
CA GLU A 28 -24.97 -29.62 35.74
C GLU A 28 -23.79 -30.26 36.49
N HIS A 29 -22.70 -29.51 36.73
CA HIS A 29 -21.59 -29.99 37.57
C HIS A 29 -22.05 -30.28 39.01
N ASP A 30 -22.80 -29.37 39.63
CA ASP A 30 -23.32 -29.52 41.00
C ASP A 30 -24.28 -30.71 41.09
N ARG A 31 -25.14 -30.88 40.08
CA ARG A 31 -26.03 -32.04 39.96
C ARG A 31 -25.24 -33.35 39.86
N LEU A 32 -24.24 -33.41 39.00
CA LEU A 32 -23.38 -34.59 38.84
C LEU A 32 -22.57 -34.87 40.12
N ALA A 33 -22.10 -33.83 40.83
CA ALA A 33 -21.44 -33.99 42.12
C ALA A 33 -22.37 -34.59 43.18
N GLY A 34 -23.64 -34.17 43.22
CA GLY A 34 -24.66 -34.77 44.08
C GLY A 34 -24.96 -36.24 43.74
N VAL A 35 -25.03 -36.57 42.44
CA VAL A 35 -25.21 -37.96 41.97
C VAL A 35 -24.02 -38.83 42.33
N VAL A 36 -22.79 -38.32 42.19
CA VAL A 36 -21.57 -39.04 42.61
C VAL A 36 -21.59 -39.31 44.11
N ALA A 37 -21.95 -38.31 44.93
CA ALA A 37 -22.01 -38.46 46.39
C ALA A 37 -23.08 -39.50 46.83
N ASP A 38 -24.26 -39.52 46.19
CA ASP A 38 -25.31 -40.50 46.49
C ASP A 38 -24.89 -41.93 46.07
N LEU A 39 -24.28 -42.08 44.89
CA LEU A 39 -23.77 -43.37 44.43
C LEU A 39 -22.63 -43.90 45.32
N GLU A 40 -21.73 -43.03 45.78
CA GLU A 40 -20.66 -43.38 46.71
C GLU A 40 -21.21 -43.78 48.10
N ALA A 41 -22.21 -43.07 48.61
CA ALA A 41 -22.85 -43.40 49.89
C ALA A 41 -23.56 -44.76 49.88
N ARG A 42 -24.11 -45.17 48.74
CA ARG A 42 -24.80 -46.46 48.53
C ARG A 42 -23.86 -47.59 48.15
N THR A 43 -22.58 -47.32 47.96
CA THR A 43 -21.59 -48.36 47.61
C THR A 43 -21.28 -49.21 48.85
N PRO A 44 -21.49 -50.55 48.82
CA PRO A 44 -21.24 -51.41 49.98
C PRO A 44 -19.77 -51.39 50.42
N ARG A 45 -19.51 -51.28 51.73
CA ARG A 45 -18.14 -51.29 52.30
C ARG A 45 -17.45 -52.65 52.25
N ASP A 46 -18.22 -53.69 51.93
CA ASP A 46 -17.81 -55.10 52.01
C ASP A 46 -17.13 -55.60 50.71
N GLY A 47 -16.94 -54.73 49.72
CA GLY A 47 -16.26 -55.03 48.46
C GLY A 47 -17.07 -55.86 47.44
N ARG A 48 -18.33 -56.22 47.74
CA ARG A 48 -19.21 -56.94 46.82
C ARG A 48 -19.88 -55.97 45.82
N PRO A 49 -19.89 -56.26 44.51
CA PRO A 49 -20.49 -55.37 43.51
C PRO A 49 -22.02 -55.33 43.65
N ASP A 50 -22.57 -54.13 43.87
CA ASP A 50 -24.03 -53.90 43.87
C ASP A 50 -24.51 -53.37 42.52
N TYR A 51 -25.07 -54.27 41.70
CA TYR A 51 -25.57 -53.96 40.36
C TYR A 51 -26.88 -53.17 40.34
N ARG A 52 -27.48 -52.85 41.50
CA ARG A 52 -28.66 -51.96 41.59
C ARG A 52 -28.28 -50.49 41.42
N LEU A 53 -26.99 -50.17 41.54
CA LEU A 53 -26.46 -48.84 41.23
C LEU A 53 -26.48 -48.65 39.71
N HIS A 54 -27.22 -47.65 39.23
CA HIS A 54 -27.31 -47.33 37.81
C HIS A 54 -27.01 -45.85 37.57
N PHE A 55 -26.21 -45.55 36.56
CA PHE A 55 -25.93 -44.19 36.11
C PHE A 55 -26.07 -44.12 34.60
N ARG A 56 -26.92 -43.20 34.11
CA ARG A 56 -27.15 -43.00 32.68
C ARG A 56 -26.42 -41.76 32.20
N HIS A 57 -25.58 -41.90 31.19
CA HIS A 57 -24.83 -40.80 30.58
C HIS A 57 -24.59 -41.08 29.08
N ASP A 58 -24.65 -40.04 28.24
CA ASP A 58 -24.52 -40.15 26.77
C ASP A 58 -25.39 -41.26 26.14
N GLY A 59 -26.64 -41.37 26.60
CA GLY A 59 -27.60 -42.36 26.10
C GLY A 59 -27.37 -43.80 26.55
N LYS A 60 -26.28 -44.10 27.28
CA LYS A 60 -25.93 -45.44 27.80
C LYS A 60 -26.19 -45.55 29.30
N ASN A 61 -26.56 -46.74 29.77
CA ASN A 61 -26.79 -47.02 31.20
C ASN A 61 -25.66 -47.89 31.75
N TYR A 62 -24.98 -47.40 32.78
CA TYR A 62 -23.86 -48.04 33.45
C TYR A 62 -24.32 -48.61 34.78
N GLY A 63 -23.95 -49.85 35.10
CA GLY A 63 -24.36 -50.54 36.32
C GLY A 63 -23.20 -50.88 37.27
N GLY A 64 -23.48 -50.99 38.57
CA GLY A 64 -22.51 -51.46 39.56
C GLY A 64 -21.33 -50.50 39.80
N PRO A 65 -20.14 -51.01 40.12
CA PRO A 65 -18.96 -50.18 40.37
C PRO A 65 -18.58 -49.25 39.19
N LEU A 66 -18.89 -49.66 37.96
CA LEU A 66 -18.64 -48.86 36.76
C LEU A 66 -19.55 -47.62 36.69
N ALA A 67 -20.73 -47.64 37.30
CA ALA A 67 -21.62 -46.49 37.40
C ALA A 67 -20.95 -45.34 38.17
N VAL A 68 -20.27 -45.65 39.28
CA VAL A 68 -19.55 -44.67 40.11
C VAL A 68 -18.36 -44.06 39.34
N VAL A 69 -17.59 -44.90 38.65
CA VAL A 69 -16.44 -44.43 37.83
C VAL A 69 -16.92 -43.52 36.70
N LYS A 70 -17.98 -43.88 35.99
CA LYS A 70 -18.53 -43.06 34.91
C LYS A 70 -19.19 -41.78 35.41
N ALA A 71 -19.82 -41.80 36.58
CA ALA A 71 -20.33 -40.60 37.23
C ALA A 71 -19.19 -39.63 37.62
N ARG A 72 -18.07 -40.15 38.14
CA ARG A 72 -16.87 -39.33 38.41
C ARG A 72 -16.27 -38.74 37.14
N GLU A 73 -16.08 -39.53 36.09
CA GLU A 73 -15.60 -39.04 34.79
C GLU A 73 -16.51 -37.93 34.23
N ALA A 74 -17.83 -38.10 34.32
CA ALA A 74 -18.80 -37.10 33.87
C ALA A 74 -18.72 -35.81 34.70
N ARG A 75 -18.63 -35.92 36.03
CA ARG A 75 -18.43 -34.77 36.95
C ARG A 75 -17.14 -34.04 36.64
N ASP A 76 -16.03 -34.75 36.46
CA ASP A 76 -14.72 -34.16 36.22
C ASP A 76 -14.64 -33.47 34.85
N ARG A 77 -15.27 -34.06 33.81
CA ARG A 77 -15.45 -33.37 32.52
C ARG A 77 -16.28 -32.11 32.65
N ALA A 78 -17.40 -32.16 33.37
CA ALA A 78 -18.22 -30.97 33.66
C ALA A 78 -17.42 -29.91 34.42
N GLY A 79 -16.54 -30.30 35.35
CA GLY A 79 -15.64 -29.38 36.07
C GLY A 79 -14.61 -28.70 35.18
N THR A 80 -14.03 -29.42 34.21
CA THR A 80 -13.17 -28.84 33.17
C THR A 80 -13.94 -27.83 32.32
N LEU A 81 -15.19 -28.14 31.92
CA LEU A 81 -16.04 -27.23 31.16
C LEU A 81 -16.41 -25.98 31.96
N VAL A 82 -16.74 -26.11 33.24
CA VAL A 82 -16.96 -24.97 34.15
C VAL A 82 -15.70 -24.09 34.24
N SER A 83 -14.51 -24.69 34.26
CA SER A 83 -13.24 -23.95 34.24
C SER A 83 -13.03 -23.16 32.94
N VAL A 84 -13.37 -23.75 31.78
CA VAL A 84 -13.36 -23.05 30.48
C VAL A 84 -14.40 -21.93 30.45
N MET A 85 -15.60 -22.15 30.98
CA MET A 85 -16.66 -21.13 31.06
C MET A 85 -16.28 -19.99 32.02
N ASN A 86 -15.58 -20.28 33.12
CA ASN A 86 -15.03 -19.27 34.03
C ASN A 86 -14.03 -18.36 33.32
N TRP A 87 -13.12 -18.92 32.52
CA TRP A 87 -12.19 -18.12 31.71
C TRP A 87 -12.94 -17.28 30.66
N ARG A 88 -13.92 -17.89 30.00
CA ARG A 88 -14.77 -17.24 28.98
C ARG A 88 -15.54 -16.02 29.52
N ARG A 89 -15.83 -15.95 30.82
CA ARG A 89 -16.46 -14.80 31.48
C ARG A 89 -15.59 -13.52 31.49
N TRP A 90 -14.27 -13.66 31.39
CA TRP A 90 -13.34 -12.53 31.40
C TRP A 90 -13.13 -11.87 30.04
N LEU A 91 -13.50 -12.55 28.94
CA LEU A 91 -13.29 -12.05 27.58
C LEU A 91 -14.27 -10.93 27.18
N PRO A 92 -15.59 -11.01 27.46
CA PRO A 92 -16.53 -9.97 27.06
C PRO A 92 -16.22 -8.58 27.66
N PRO A 93 -15.80 -8.42 28.93
CA PRO A 93 -15.33 -7.14 29.45
C PRO A 93 -14.16 -6.54 28.66
N VAL A 94 -13.23 -7.37 28.18
CA VAL A 94 -12.10 -6.92 27.33
C VAL A 94 -12.60 -6.48 25.96
N ALA A 95 -13.55 -7.21 25.36
CA ALA A 95 -14.18 -6.84 24.10
C ALA A 95 -14.94 -5.49 24.20
N ILE A 96 -15.70 -5.30 25.28
CA ILE A 96 -16.43 -4.06 25.58
C ILE A 96 -15.46 -2.89 25.77
N ALA A 97 -14.44 -3.05 26.62
CA ALA A 97 -13.47 -2.00 26.89
C ALA A 97 -12.67 -1.64 25.64
N GLY A 98 -12.16 -2.63 24.91
CA GLY A 98 -11.39 -2.42 23.69
C GLY A 98 -12.23 -1.77 22.57
N GLY A 99 -13.45 -2.25 22.35
CA GLY A 99 -14.39 -1.66 21.39
C GLY A 99 -14.78 -0.23 21.76
N GLY A 100 -15.07 0.01 23.05
CA GLY A 100 -15.42 1.33 23.58
C GLY A 100 -14.29 2.35 23.49
N ILE A 101 -13.06 1.97 23.88
CA ILE A 101 -11.87 2.83 23.74
C ILE A 101 -11.62 3.15 22.27
N ALA A 102 -11.63 2.14 21.38
CA ALA A 102 -11.40 2.35 19.96
C ALA A 102 -12.49 3.25 19.32
N ALA A 103 -13.76 3.07 19.69
CA ALA A 103 -14.85 3.92 19.21
C ALA A 103 -14.74 5.35 19.74
N GLY A 104 -14.45 5.52 21.04
CA GLY A 104 -14.29 6.83 21.69
C GLY A 104 -13.12 7.62 21.12
N LEU A 105 -11.97 6.98 20.92
CA LEU A 105 -10.81 7.58 20.26
C LEU A 105 -11.12 7.98 18.82
N SER A 106 -11.85 7.14 18.08
CA SER A 106 -12.27 7.45 16.72
C SER A 106 -13.13 8.72 16.70
N LEU A 107 -14.13 8.81 17.58
CA LEU A 107 -15.02 9.98 17.69
C LEU A 107 -14.23 11.23 18.09
N LEU A 108 -13.34 11.12 19.07
CA LEU A 108 -12.51 12.23 19.54
C LEU A 108 -11.64 12.79 18.42
N VAL A 109 -10.97 11.93 17.65
CA VAL A 109 -10.14 12.37 16.52
C VAL A 109 -10.97 12.98 15.40
N LEU A 110 -12.17 12.44 15.11
CA LEU A 110 -13.09 13.04 14.13
C LEU A 110 -13.50 14.46 14.54
N LEU A 111 -13.92 14.64 15.81
CA LEU A 111 -14.35 15.93 16.34
C LEU A 111 -13.18 16.92 16.45
N ALA A 112 -12.03 16.47 16.96
CA ALA A 112 -10.82 17.30 17.07
C ALA A 112 -10.31 17.71 15.69
N GLY A 113 -10.21 16.77 14.75
CA GLY A 113 -9.79 17.05 13.37
C GLY A 113 -10.72 18.04 12.66
N ALA A 114 -12.04 17.85 12.80
CA ALA A 114 -13.02 18.76 12.20
C ALA A 114 -13.02 20.15 12.86
N SER A 115 -12.91 20.23 14.18
CA SER A 115 -12.91 21.52 14.91
C SER A 115 -11.61 22.30 14.67
N LEU A 116 -10.45 21.66 14.80
CA LEU A 116 -9.15 22.30 14.55
C LEU A 116 -9.01 22.76 13.11
N ALA A 117 -9.47 21.97 12.13
CA ALA A 117 -9.47 22.41 10.73
C ALA A 117 -10.42 23.59 10.49
N ARG A 118 -11.61 23.61 11.13
CA ARG A 118 -12.55 24.74 11.04
C ARG A 118 -11.96 26.01 11.64
N LEU A 119 -11.34 25.92 12.82
CA LEU A 119 -10.61 27.04 13.44
C LEU A 119 -9.44 27.48 12.57
N GLY A 120 -8.71 26.52 11.99
CA GLY A 120 -7.61 26.76 11.08
C GLY A 120 -8.02 27.50 9.80
N ARG A 121 -9.27 27.41 9.34
CA ARG A 121 -9.76 28.27 8.24
C ARG A 121 -9.87 29.75 8.63
N GLY A 122 -10.13 30.04 9.90
CA GLY A 122 -10.27 31.41 10.40
C GLY A 122 -8.94 32.07 10.77
N SER A 123 -7.90 31.28 11.07
CA SER A 123 -6.56 31.80 11.41
C SER A 123 -5.45 30.84 10.99
N ARG A 124 -4.41 31.38 10.34
CA ARG A 124 -3.19 30.64 9.95
C ARG A 124 -2.47 30.07 11.18
N ASP A 125 -2.36 30.84 12.25
CA ASP A 125 -1.72 30.39 13.49
C ASP A 125 -2.50 29.22 14.11
N ALA A 126 -3.83 29.29 14.08
CA ALA A 126 -4.68 28.19 14.51
C ALA A 126 -4.52 26.95 13.61
N LEU A 127 -4.28 27.13 12.31
CA LEU A 127 -3.99 26.03 11.38
C LEU A 127 -2.66 25.34 11.70
N VAL A 128 -1.58 26.12 11.85
CA VAL A 128 -0.24 25.59 12.19
C VAL A 128 -0.26 24.92 13.55
N GLY A 129 -0.83 25.58 14.56
CA GLY A 129 -0.95 25.06 15.92
C GLY A 129 -1.82 23.80 15.98
N GLY A 130 -3.00 23.83 15.34
CA GLY A 130 -3.92 22.70 15.28
C GLY A 130 -3.33 21.49 14.54
N PHE A 131 -2.62 21.72 13.44
CA PHE A 131 -1.94 20.64 12.73
C PHE A 131 -0.76 20.08 13.52
N SER A 132 0.03 20.94 14.18
CA SER A 132 1.15 20.50 15.04
C SER A 132 0.65 19.64 16.20
N LEU A 133 -0.46 20.04 16.84
CA LEU A 133 -1.13 19.26 17.88
C LEU A 133 -1.60 17.90 17.34
N MET A 134 -2.27 17.91 16.18
CA MET A 134 -2.77 16.70 15.56
C MET A 134 -1.62 15.76 15.14
N ARG A 135 -0.56 16.28 14.52
CA ARG A 135 0.66 15.53 14.20
C ARG A 135 1.25 14.85 15.43
N ARG A 136 1.24 15.52 16.59
CA ARG A 136 1.77 14.96 17.85
C ARG A 136 0.87 13.89 18.45
N LEU A 137 -0.45 14.08 18.41
CA LEU A 137 -1.42 13.24 19.14
C LEU A 137 -2.01 12.11 18.29
N LEU A 138 -2.24 12.34 17.01
CA LEU A 138 -2.84 11.39 16.08
C LEU A 138 -2.15 10.04 16.08
N PRO A 139 -0.80 9.93 16.05
CA PRO A 139 -0.15 8.64 16.00
C PRO A 139 -0.37 7.83 17.28
N ALA A 140 -0.27 8.47 18.45
CA ALA A 140 -0.58 7.82 19.73
C ALA A 140 -2.04 7.37 19.80
N ALA A 141 -2.98 8.20 19.32
CA ALA A 141 -4.40 7.87 19.26
C ALA A 141 -4.67 6.68 18.32
N LEU A 142 -4.06 6.65 17.13
CA LEU A 142 -4.19 5.54 16.17
C LEU A 142 -3.58 4.26 16.72
N ALA A 143 -2.41 4.32 17.38
CA ALA A 143 -1.78 3.17 18.01
C ALA A 143 -2.66 2.58 19.12
N ALA A 144 -3.17 3.43 20.02
CA ALA A 144 -4.09 3.01 21.07
C ALA A 144 -5.39 2.41 20.49
N GLN A 145 -5.92 3.00 19.41
CA GLN A 145 -7.11 2.48 18.74
C GLN A 145 -6.85 1.11 18.08
N ILE A 146 -5.70 0.89 17.44
CA ILE A 146 -5.30 -0.40 16.86
C ILE A 146 -5.16 -1.47 17.94
N LEU A 147 -4.48 -1.16 19.05
CA LEU A 147 -4.30 -2.08 20.17
C LEU A 147 -5.65 -2.44 20.81
N ALA A 148 -6.50 -1.45 21.07
CA ALA A 148 -7.82 -1.66 21.65
C ALA A 148 -8.74 -2.49 20.73
N ALA A 149 -8.76 -2.20 19.43
CA ALA A 149 -9.52 -2.99 18.45
C ALA A 149 -9.00 -4.42 18.30
N THR A 150 -7.67 -4.60 18.35
CA THR A 150 -7.03 -5.93 18.30
C THR A 150 -7.38 -6.75 19.54
N ALA A 151 -7.26 -6.16 20.73
CA ALA A 151 -7.65 -6.81 21.98
C ALA A 151 -9.12 -7.21 21.97
N ALA A 152 -10.00 -6.34 21.46
CA ALA A 152 -11.42 -6.64 21.36
C ALA A 152 -11.72 -7.79 20.39
N PHE A 153 -11.09 -7.80 19.21
CA PHE A 153 -11.23 -8.88 18.24
C PHE A 153 -10.73 -10.22 18.80
N VAL A 154 -9.55 -10.23 19.42
CA VAL A 154 -8.98 -11.45 20.03
C VAL A 154 -9.90 -11.97 21.12
N ALA A 155 -10.47 -11.09 21.95
CA ALA A 155 -11.40 -11.47 23.00
C ALA A 155 -12.69 -12.11 22.43
N VAL A 156 -13.28 -11.51 21.39
CA VAL A 156 -14.47 -12.05 20.70
C VAL A 156 -14.19 -13.43 20.07
N VAL A 157 -13.08 -13.55 19.33
CA VAL A 157 -12.73 -14.82 18.68
C VAL A 157 -12.39 -15.90 19.70
N ALA A 158 -11.67 -15.56 20.76
CA ALA A 158 -11.37 -16.47 21.86
C ALA A 158 -12.63 -16.92 22.60
N PHE A 159 -13.63 -16.05 22.74
CA PHE A 159 -14.91 -16.35 23.36
C PHE A 159 -15.68 -17.39 22.56
N GLU A 160 -15.77 -17.25 21.24
CA GLU A 160 -16.44 -18.23 20.38
C GLU A 160 -15.64 -19.55 20.25
N ALA A 161 -14.31 -19.47 20.22
CA ALA A 161 -13.44 -20.64 20.21
C ALA A 161 -13.60 -21.52 21.48
N GLY A 162 -13.86 -20.90 22.64
CA GLY A 162 -14.07 -21.62 23.90
C GLY A 162 -15.30 -22.53 23.90
N LEU A 163 -16.33 -22.22 23.10
CA LEU A 163 -17.54 -23.04 22.96
C LEU A 163 -17.30 -24.30 22.11
N LEU A 164 -16.42 -24.20 21.10
CA LEU A 164 -16.09 -25.31 20.20
C LEU A 164 -15.36 -26.45 20.92
N LEU A 165 -14.78 -26.18 22.10
CA LEU A 165 -14.18 -27.20 22.97
C LEU A 165 -15.22 -28.08 23.69
N GLN A 166 -16.51 -27.69 23.70
CA GLN A 166 -17.59 -28.43 24.36
C GLN A 166 -18.10 -29.62 23.55
N GLY A 167 -18.15 -29.50 22.22
CA GLY A 167 -18.73 -30.51 21.32
C GLY A 167 -17.85 -31.75 21.07
N GLY A 168 -16.76 -31.90 21.82
CA GLY A 168 -15.72 -32.90 21.55
C GLY A 168 -14.83 -32.51 20.37
N LEU A 169 -13.62 -33.09 20.31
CA LEU A 169 -12.65 -32.86 19.23
C LEU A 169 -13.06 -33.62 17.94
N GLU A 170 -14.34 -33.56 17.57
CA GLU A 170 -14.82 -34.07 16.28
C GLU A 170 -14.40 -33.13 15.14
N GLY A 171 -14.23 -33.70 13.93
CA GLY A 171 -13.42 -33.12 12.86
C GLY A 171 -13.78 -31.70 12.39
N ASP A 172 -15.02 -31.23 12.56
CA ASP A 172 -15.43 -29.87 12.17
C ASP A 172 -15.09 -28.80 13.22
N GLY A 173 -15.13 -29.13 14.52
CA GLY A 173 -14.71 -28.21 15.59
C GLY A 173 -13.21 -27.89 15.53
N MET A 174 -12.40 -28.87 15.16
CA MET A 174 -10.95 -28.70 15.03
C MET A 174 -10.54 -27.81 13.84
N LYS A 175 -11.30 -27.87 12.73
CA LYS A 175 -11.11 -26.97 11.59
C LYS A 175 -11.41 -25.51 11.98
N LEU A 176 -12.51 -25.30 12.70
CA LEU A 176 -12.92 -23.96 13.15
C LEU A 176 -11.93 -23.37 14.18
N LEU A 177 -11.41 -24.19 15.10
CA LEU A 177 -10.32 -23.77 16.01
C LEU A 177 -9.04 -23.40 15.26
N GLY A 178 -8.67 -24.18 14.23
CA GLY A 178 -7.56 -23.85 13.34
C GLY A 178 -7.77 -22.51 12.61
N ILE A 179 -8.97 -22.26 12.08
CA ILE A 179 -9.33 -20.99 11.44
C ILE A 179 -9.27 -19.83 12.44
N ALA A 180 -9.78 -20.01 13.66
CA ALA A 180 -9.74 -18.99 14.71
C ALA A 180 -8.30 -18.64 15.11
N ALA A 181 -7.43 -19.65 15.28
CA ALA A 181 -6.02 -19.44 15.58
C ALA A 181 -5.28 -18.70 14.45
N VAL A 182 -5.56 -19.06 13.19
CA VAL A 182 -5.02 -18.34 12.02
C VAL A 182 -5.53 -16.90 11.97
N ALA A 183 -6.82 -16.67 12.23
CA ALA A 183 -7.40 -15.32 12.24
C ALA A 183 -6.80 -14.42 13.33
N VAL A 184 -6.61 -14.96 14.54
CA VAL A 184 -5.92 -14.26 15.65
C VAL A 184 -4.46 -13.97 15.30
N GLY A 185 -3.72 -14.98 14.81
CA GLY A 185 -2.32 -14.82 14.42
C GLY A 185 -2.13 -13.79 13.30
N ALA A 186 -2.95 -13.85 12.26
CA ALA A 186 -2.95 -12.88 11.16
C ALA A 186 -3.26 -11.46 11.65
N THR A 187 -4.21 -11.33 12.59
CA THR A 187 -4.58 -10.02 13.17
C THR A 187 -3.44 -9.43 14.00
N LEU A 188 -2.79 -10.23 14.83
CA LEU A 188 -1.65 -9.78 15.64
C LEU A 188 -0.46 -9.36 14.76
N LEU A 189 -0.17 -10.12 13.70
CA LEU A 189 0.87 -9.77 12.73
C LEU A 189 0.53 -8.47 11.99
N ALA A 190 -0.72 -8.31 11.55
CA ALA A 190 -1.18 -7.09 10.89
C ALA A 190 -1.09 -5.87 11.84
N ALA A 191 -1.53 -6.02 13.09
CA ALA A 191 -1.43 -4.97 14.11
C ALA A 191 0.04 -4.59 14.39
N GLY A 192 0.92 -5.57 14.55
CA GLY A 192 2.37 -5.33 14.72
C GLY A 192 2.99 -4.62 13.52
N GLY A 193 2.63 -5.04 12.30
CA GLY A 193 3.05 -4.37 11.06
C GLY A 193 2.56 -2.93 10.96
N ALA A 194 1.31 -2.66 11.35
CA ALA A 194 0.73 -1.32 11.36
C ALA A 194 1.39 -0.39 12.38
N LEU A 195 1.66 -0.88 13.60
CA LEU A 195 2.38 -0.13 14.63
C LEU A 195 3.81 0.20 14.20
N LEU A 196 4.50 -0.75 13.57
CA LEU A 196 5.85 -0.53 13.05
C LEU A 196 5.84 0.42 11.84
N GLY A 197 4.83 0.34 10.98
CA GLY A 197 4.61 1.28 9.88
C GLY A 197 4.35 2.70 10.38
N LEU A 198 3.52 2.84 11.42
CA LEU A 198 3.24 4.12 12.07
C LEU A 198 4.50 4.71 12.71
N ARG A 199 5.31 3.90 13.39
CA ARG A 199 6.61 4.35 13.94
C ARG A 199 7.54 4.84 12.84
N ARG A 200 7.69 4.08 11.75
CA ARG A 200 8.52 4.53 10.61
C ARG A 200 8.00 5.81 9.96
N ALA A 201 6.68 5.99 9.87
CA ALA A 201 6.09 7.22 9.37
C ALA A 201 6.39 8.43 10.28
N LEU A 202 6.55 8.22 11.59
CA LEU A 202 6.98 9.26 12.54
C LEU A 202 8.48 9.50 12.55
N ASP A 203 9.27 8.47 12.27
CA ASP A 203 10.72 8.58 12.18
C ASP A 203 11.15 9.20 10.83
N ALA A 204 10.34 9.07 9.77
CA ALA A 204 10.60 9.62 8.43
C ALA A 204 10.41 11.15 8.30
N PHE A 205 10.56 11.91 9.40
CA PHE A 205 10.40 13.37 9.43
C PHE A 205 11.72 14.11 9.27
N GLU A 206 12.55 13.68 8.33
CA GLU A 206 13.60 14.52 7.77
C GLU A 206 13.15 14.90 6.35
N PRO A 207 12.93 16.19 6.04
CA PRO A 207 12.57 16.59 4.69
C PRO A 207 13.67 16.12 3.74
N ASP A 208 13.34 15.19 2.84
CA ASP A 208 14.23 14.89 1.72
C ASP A 208 14.56 16.20 1.01
N PRO A 209 15.85 16.49 0.77
CA PRO A 209 16.23 17.73 0.10
C PRO A 209 15.58 17.76 -1.29
N LEU A 210 15.02 18.91 -1.68
CA LEU A 210 14.40 19.08 -2.99
C LEU A 210 15.47 18.93 -4.07
N PRO A 211 15.39 17.93 -4.97
CA PRO A 211 16.27 17.87 -6.13
C PRO A 211 15.90 18.99 -7.09
N ILE A 212 16.88 19.77 -7.55
CA ILE A 212 16.69 20.85 -8.52
C ILE A 212 17.71 20.65 -9.63
N LEU A 213 17.24 20.41 -10.85
CA LEU A 213 18.11 20.36 -12.03
C LEU A 213 18.49 21.79 -12.45
N GLY A 214 19.67 22.24 -12.08
CA GLY A 214 20.09 23.61 -12.36
C GLY A 214 21.43 24.00 -11.74
N ARG A 215 21.90 25.18 -12.12
CA ARG A 215 23.19 25.74 -11.72
C ARG A 215 23.02 26.91 -10.76
N PRO A 216 23.81 27.00 -9.67
CA PRO A 216 23.84 28.20 -8.86
C PRO A 216 24.54 29.31 -9.64
N ILE A 217 23.99 30.52 -9.60
CA ILE A 217 24.51 31.66 -10.36
C ILE A 217 25.02 32.73 -9.42
N THR A 218 26.29 33.09 -9.58
CA THR A 218 26.92 34.15 -8.78
C THR A 218 26.55 35.55 -9.28
N PRO A 219 26.70 36.58 -8.43
CA PRO A 219 26.54 37.98 -8.85
C PRO A 219 27.43 38.40 -10.02
N ALA A 220 28.61 37.78 -10.18
CA ALA A 220 29.53 38.06 -11.27
C ALA A 220 29.04 37.47 -12.61
N GLU A 221 28.40 36.30 -12.57
CA GLU A 221 27.88 35.62 -13.76
C GLU A 221 26.56 36.24 -14.27
N ALA A 222 25.74 36.78 -13.38
CA ALA A 222 24.46 37.40 -13.73
C ALA A 222 24.21 38.76 -13.06
N PRO A 223 25.06 39.77 -13.31
CA PRO A 223 24.98 41.06 -12.61
C PRO A 223 23.67 41.81 -12.87
N GLY A 224 23.07 41.64 -14.05
CA GLY A 224 21.78 42.25 -14.38
C GLY A 224 20.63 41.56 -13.66
N LEU A 225 20.66 40.23 -13.58
CA LEU A 225 19.65 39.45 -12.86
C LEU A 225 19.67 39.75 -11.36
N TRP A 226 20.85 39.72 -10.74
CA TRP A 226 20.99 40.01 -9.31
C TRP A 226 20.52 41.43 -8.98
N ARG A 227 20.84 42.42 -9.82
CA ARG A 227 20.34 43.80 -9.65
C ARG A 227 18.81 43.87 -9.73
N LEU A 228 18.19 43.12 -10.65
CA LEU A 228 16.74 43.05 -10.77
C LEU A 228 16.11 42.42 -9.52
N VAL A 229 16.60 41.25 -9.10
CA VAL A 229 16.11 40.49 -7.94
C VAL A 229 16.26 41.32 -6.66
N GLU A 230 17.43 41.89 -6.42
CA GLU A 230 17.69 42.69 -5.22
C GLU A 230 16.88 44.00 -5.21
N GLY A 231 16.78 44.67 -6.36
CA GLY A 231 15.98 45.89 -6.48
C GLY A 231 14.48 45.63 -6.29
N LEU A 232 13.97 44.48 -6.74
CA LEU A 232 12.60 44.05 -6.47
C LEU A 232 12.40 43.74 -4.98
N ALA A 233 13.30 42.96 -4.38
CA ALA A 233 13.24 42.62 -2.96
C ALA A 233 13.24 43.88 -2.08
N GLU A 234 14.09 44.86 -2.41
CA GLU A 234 14.16 46.14 -1.69
C GLU A 234 12.85 46.94 -1.80
N ARG A 235 12.29 47.10 -3.02
CA ARG A 235 11.02 47.79 -3.22
C ARG A 235 9.85 47.13 -2.48
N MET A 236 9.91 45.82 -2.29
CA MET A 236 8.87 45.04 -1.61
C MET A 236 9.07 44.95 -0.10
N GLY A 237 10.26 45.29 0.42
CA GLY A 237 10.65 44.95 1.79
C GLY A 237 10.72 43.43 2.03
N ALA A 238 11.00 42.65 0.99
CA ALA A 238 11.12 41.19 1.04
C ALA A 238 12.52 40.76 1.47
N LEU A 239 12.64 39.57 2.06
CA LEU A 239 13.97 38.98 2.27
C LEU A 239 14.59 38.58 0.94
N LYS A 240 15.86 38.94 0.74
CA LYS A 240 16.62 38.56 -0.46
C LYS A 240 16.86 37.04 -0.50
N PRO A 241 16.83 36.40 -1.68
CA PRO A 241 17.30 35.04 -1.83
C PRO A 241 18.79 34.95 -1.48
N GLU A 242 19.19 33.85 -0.86
CA GLU A 242 20.59 33.54 -0.54
C GLU A 242 21.27 32.81 -1.70
N ALA A 243 20.50 32.10 -2.52
CA ALA A 243 20.97 31.48 -3.75
C ALA A 243 19.98 31.72 -4.89
N VAL A 244 20.52 31.93 -6.09
CA VAL A 244 19.78 31.96 -7.35
C VAL A 244 20.23 30.77 -8.18
N VAL A 245 19.27 29.97 -8.64
CA VAL A 245 19.52 28.77 -9.45
C VAL A 245 18.84 28.95 -10.79
N VAL A 246 19.53 28.62 -11.88
CA VAL A 246 18.97 28.64 -13.23
C VAL A 246 18.99 27.25 -13.84
N GLY A 247 17.92 26.90 -14.55
CA GLY A 247 17.74 25.59 -15.16
C GLY A 247 16.95 25.67 -16.46
N LEU A 248 16.70 24.51 -17.06
CA LEU A 248 15.84 24.38 -18.24
C LEU A 248 14.44 23.89 -17.89
N THR A 249 14.33 23.11 -16.82
CA THR A 249 13.11 22.47 -16.35
C THR A 249 12.41 23.32 -15.30
N GLU A 250 11.16 22.98 -15.00
CA GLU A 250 10.33 23.65 -13.97
C GLU A 250 10.02 25.12 -14.28
N GLY A 251 9.10 25.69 -13.50
CA GLY A 251 8.73 27.10 -13.58
C GLY A 251 9.64 27.99 -12.73
N PHE A 252 9.27 29.26 -12.61
CA PHE A 252 9.81 30.10 -11.53
C PHE A 252 9.27 29.57 -10.20
N PHE A 253 10.13 29.49 -9.19
CA PHE A 253 9.70 29.16 -7.85
C PHE A 253 10.68 29.63 -6.80
N VAL A 254 10.21 29.69 -5.56
CA VAL A 254 11.04 29.87 -4.37
C VAL A 254 10.88 28.74 -3.38
N THR A 255 11.98 28.41 -2.71
CA THR A 255 11.98 27.44 -1.61
C THR A 255 12.91 27.89 -0.49
N ALA A 256 12.62 27.46 0.74
CA ALA A 256 13.38 27.80 1.93
C ALA A 256 13.89 26.57 2.70
N GLY A 257 13.93 25.42 2.03
CA GLY A 257 14.36 24.15 2.59
C GLY A 257 15.72 23.70 2.05
N PRO A 258 16.26 22.58 2.57
CA PRO A 258 17.42 21.95 1.96
C PRO A 258 17.09 21.55 0.52
N ALA A 259 17.97 21.89 -0.43
CA ALA A 259 17.89 21.49 -1.82
C ALA A 259 19.21 20.85 -2.25
N VAL A 260 19.14 19.96 -3.23
CA VAL A 260 20.31 19.34 -3.86
C VAL A 260 20.26 19.66 -5.33
N LEU A 261 21.32 20.28 -5.84
CA LEU A 261 21.43 20.57 -7.26
C LEU A 261 21.91 19.36 -8.05
N GLU A 262 21.29 19.16 -9.20
CA GLU A 262 21.68 18.17 -10.19
C GLU A 262 22.06 18.89 -11.50
N PRO A 263 23.13 18.46 -12.19
CA PRO A 263 24.13 17.47 -11.79
C PRO A 263 25.10 18.02 -10.71
N GLY A 264 25.78 17.11 -10.00
CA GLY A 264 26.90 17.46 -9.09
C GLY A 264 26.59 17.41 -7.59
N GLY A 265 25.33 17.28 -7.18
CA GLY A 265 24.96 17.01 -5.78
C GLY A 265 25.19 18.17 -4.81
N THR A 266 25.36 19.40 -5.32
CA THR A 266 25.62 20.58 -4.49
C THR A 266 24.45 20.82 -3.56
N ARG A 267 24.69 20.80 -2.25
CA ARG A 267 23.65 21.06 -1.25
C ARG A 267 23.50 22.56 -1.06
N LEU A 268 22.29 23.06 -1.29
CA LEU A 268 21.90 24.41 -0.95
C LEU A 268 20.97 24.40 0.27
N SER A 269 20.99 25.48 1.02
CA SER A 269 20.11 25.72 2.16
C SER A 269 19.74 27.18 2.21
N GLY A 270 18.64 27.50 2.89
CA GLY A 270 18.15 28.88 2.97
C GLY A 270 17.19 29.22 1.83
N ARG A 271 17.09 30.50 1.50
CA ARG A 271 16.15 31.04 0.50
C ARG A 271 16.72 30.88 -0.91
N ILE A 272 16.12 30.01 -1.71
CA ILE A 272 16.56 29.70 -3.07
C ILE A 272 15.50 30.22 -4.05
N LEU A 273 15.92 31.00 -5.04
CA LEU A 273 15.07 31.41 -6.18
C LEU A 273 15.51 30.61 -7.41
N HIS A 274 14.59 29.87 -8.02
CA HIS A 274 14.81 29.18 -9.28
C HIS A 274 14.24 29.99 -10.46
N LEU A 275 15.02 30.11 -11.54
CA LEU A 275 14.58 30.76 -12.78
C LEU A 275 14.84 29.87 -14.00
N PRO A 276 13.80 29.50 -14.77
CA PRO A 276 13.98 28.73 -15.98
C PRO A 276 14.43 29.61 -17.16
N LEU A 277 15.60 29.29 -17.74
CA LEU A 277 16.18 30.00 -18.88
C LEU A 277 15.22 30.11 -20.08
N PRO A 278 14.43 29.07 -20.46
CA PRO A 278 13.49 29.19 -21.58
C PRO A 278 12.44 30.29 -21.38
N HIS A 279 11.95 30.47 -20.15
CA HIS A 279 10.98 31.53 -19.87
C HIS A 279 11.62 32.91 -19.95
N LEU A 280 12.89 33.04 -19.54
CA LEU A 280 13.66 34.29 -19.68
C LEU A 280 13.91 34.70 -21.13
N VAL A 281 13.60 33.85 -22.11
CA VAL A 281 13.66 34.16 -23.56
C VAL A 281 12.27 34.38 -24.14
N LEU A 282 11.29 33.59 -23.72
CA LEU A 282 9.95 33.66 -24.28
C LEU A 282 9.09 34.78 -23.69
N MET A 283 9.47 35.33 -22.54
CA MET A 283 8.70 36.35 -21.81
C MET A 283 9.39 37.73 -21.87
N ARG A 284 8.61 38.79 -21.77
CA ARG A 284 9.11 40.17 -21.70
C ARG A 284 9.73 40.47 -20.34
N GLY A 285 10.64 41.44 -20.29
CA GLY A 285 11.30 41.83 -19.05
C GLY A 285 10.36 42.31 -17.93
N ASP A 286 9.24 42.95 -18.28
CA ASP A 286 8.22 43.38 -17.32
C ASP A 286 7.40 42.20 -16.76
N GLU A 287 7.12 41.19 -17.58
CA GLU A 287 6.48 39.94 -17.15
C GLU A 287 7.41 39.11 -16.24
N ILE A 288 8.69 38.99 -16.63
CA ILE A 288 9.73 38.32 -15.81
C ILE A 288 9.86 39.03 -14.46
N ALA A 289 9.90 40.36 -14.46
CA ALA A 289 9.96 41.14 -13.22
C ALA A 289 8.72 40.91 -12.36
N ALA A 290 7.52 40.82 -12.96
CA ALA A 290 6.27 40.57 -12.24
C ALA A 290 6.26 39.17 -11.58
N ILE A 291 6.75 38.15 -12.28
CA ILE A 291 6.89 36.79 -11.73
C ILE A 291 7.93 36.75 -10.61
N ILE A 292 9.12 37.31 -10.82
CA ILE A 292 10.14 37.38 -9.76
C ILE A 292 9.60 38.13 -8.54
N ALA A 293 8.87 39.22 -8.74
CA ALA A 293 8.25 39.96 -7.65
C ALA A 293 7.21 39.10 -6.90
N HIS A 294 6.36 38.36 -7.63
CA HIS A 294 5.45 37.39 -7.05
C HIS A 294 6.20 36.34 -6.19
N GLU A 295 7.26 35.74 -6.74
CA GLU A 295 8.06 34.74 -6.02
C GLU A 295 8.71 35.33 -4.75
N LEU A 296 9.25 36.55 -4.84
CA LEU A 296 9.82 37.25 -3.69
C LEU A 296 8.76 37.65 -2.66
N ALA A 297 7.50 37.81 -3.04
CA ALA A 297 6.42 38.07 -2.10
C ALA A 297 6.24 36.91 -1.10
N HIS A 298 6.58 35.68 -1.49
CA HIS A 298 6.58 34.53 -0.56
C HIS A 298 7.71 34.61 0.49
N TYR A 299 8.70 35.48 0.27
CA TYR A 299 9.72 35.87 1.26
C TYR A 299 9.37 37.15 2.04
N ALA A 300 8.27 37.82 1.70
CA ALA A 300 7.81 39.04 2.36
C ALA A 300 6.66 38.74 3.35
N GLY A 301 6.67 39.40 4.52
CA GLY A 301 5.60 39.31 5.52
C GLY A 301 5.85 38.35 6.69
N GLY A 302 4.93 38.31 7.67
CA GLY A 302 4.99 37.49 8.90
C GLY A 302 4.86 35.97 8.70
N ASP A 303 5.09 35.49 7.47
CA ASP A 303 4.58 34.23 6.93
C ASP A 303 5.69 33.21 6.58
N THR A 304 6.97 33.54 6.83
CA THR A 304 8.09 32.60 6.65
C THR A 304 7.90 31.32 7.46
N ALA A 305 7.27 31.40 8.64
CA ALA A 305 6.96 30.22 9.44
C ALA A 305 5.99 29.25 8.76
N TYR A 306 4.95 29.77 8.09
CA TYR A 306 3.92 28.97 7.44
C TYR A 306 4.48 28.34 6.15
N SER A 307 5.04 29.16 5.27
CA SER A 307 5.52 28.70 3.97
C SER A 307 6.77 27.81 4.07
N GLN A 308 7.72 28.18 4.93
CA GLN A 308 9.02 27.50 4.99
C GLN A 308 9.03 26.27 5.92
N ARG A 309 8.17 26.24 6.94
CA ARG A 309 8.15 25.14 7.92
C ARG A 309 6.91 24.27 7.82
N PHE A 310 5.72 24.85 7.68
CA PHE A 310 4.48 24.08 7.76
C PHE A 310 4.17 23.31 6.45
N LEU A 311 4.22 23.95 5.28
CA LEU A 311 3.86 23.31 4.00
C LEU A 311 4.69 22.05 3.67
N PRO A 312 6.04 22.05 3.81
CA PRO A 312 6.84 20.84 3.55
C PRO A 312 6.47 19.68 4.49
N ILE A 313 6.25 19.98 5.77
CA ILE A 313 5.84 18.98 6.78
C ILE A 313 4.46 18.42 6.43
N TYR A 314 3.52 19.29 6.07
CA TYR A 314 2.16 18.90 5.67
C TYR A 314 2.17 17.96 4.46
N ALA A 315 2.95 18.28 3.41
CA ALA A 315 3.10 17.44 2.23
C ALA A 315 3.76 16.07 2.56
N GLY A 316 4.77 16.07 3.43
CA GLY A 316 5.40 14.85 3.92
C GLY A 316 4.44 13.89 4.62
N VAL A 317 3.59 14.40 5.52
CA VAL A 317 2.58 13.60 6.24
C VAL A 317 1.59 12.93 5.29
N GLY A 318 1.15 13.65 4.25
CA GLY A 318 0.27 13.10 3.21
C GLY A 318 0.90 11.88 2.53
N ARG A 319 2.15 12.02 2.05
CA ARG A 319 2.89 10.93 1.41
C ARG A 319 3.08 9.72 2.31
N SER A 320 3.40 9.92 3.59
CA SER A 320 3.54 8.82 4.55
C SER A 320 2.25 8.05 4.78
N LEU A 321 1.10 8.74 4.85
CA LEU A 321 -0.21 8.09 4.99
C LEU A 321 -0.58 7.28 3.74
N ASP A 322 -0.27 7.78 2.54
CA ASP A 322 -0.50 7.06 1.29
C ASP A 322 0.40 5.82 1.16
N ALA A 323 1.65 5.89 1.62
CA ALA A 323 2.56 4.75 1.67
C ALA A 323 2.08 3.64 2.61
N VAL A 324 1.53 3.99 3.79
CA VAL A 324 0.95 3.00 4.73
C VAL A 324 -0.32 2.39 4.15
N ALA A 325 -1.17 3.21 3.51
CA ALA A 325 -2.36 2.76 2.84
C ALA A 325 -2.11 1.73 1.72
N ALA A 326 -1.04 1.92 0.93
CA ALA A 326 -0.70 1.02 -0.17
C ALA A 326 -0.39 -0.41 0.30
N ARG A 327 0.09 -0.57 1.55
CA ARG A 327 0.41 -1.88 2.19
C ARG A 327 -0.79 -2.59 2.80
N GLU A 328 -1.94 -1.91 2.96
CA GLU A 328 -3.13 -2.46 3.65
C GLU A 328 -3.94 -3.44 2.80
N ARG A 329 -3.66 -3.57 1.49
CA ARG A 329 -4.43 -4.43 0.55
C ARG A 329 -4.50 -5.92 0.95
N HIS A 330 -3.74 -6.38 1.94
CA HIS A 330 -3.64 -7.79 2.36
C HIS A 330 -4.01 -8.08 3.83
N ALA A 331 -4.44 -7.09 4.62
CA ALA A 331 -4.88 -7.32 6.00
C ALA A 331 -6.40 -7.59 6.08
N LEU A 332 -6.82 -8.50 6.97
CA LEU A 332 -8.22 -8.53 7.43
C LEU A 332 -8.57 -7.09 7.87
N GLY A 333 -9.62 -6.47 7.33
CA GLY A 333 -9.91 -5.02 7.33
C GLY A 333 -10.10 -4.30 8.69
N LEU A 334 -9.45 -4.80 9.75
CA LEU A 334 -9.37 -4.32 11.12
C LEU A 334 -8.57 -3.01 11.24
N LEU A 335 -7.61 -2.76 10.34
CA LEU A 335 -6.81 -1.53 10.31
C LEU A 335 -7.50 -0.39 9.53
N GLY A 336 -8.46 -0.73 8.67
CA GLY A 336 -9.14 0.21 7.78
C GLY A 336 -9.88 1.35 8.48
N PRO A 337 -10.42 1.21 9.71
CA PRO A 337 -10.93 2.34 10.48
C PRO A 337 -9.84 3.37 10.83
N SER A 338 -8.68 2.94 11.30
CA SER A 338 -7.57 3.82 11.71
C SER A 338 -7.00 4.59 10.51
N LEU A 339 -6.83 3.93 9.37
CA LEU A 339 -6.29 4.58 8.17
C LEU A 339 -7.26 5.57 7.53
N ARG A 340 -8.56 5.25 7.55
CA ARG A 340 -9.61 6.21 7.14
C ARG A 340 -9.67 7.42 8.08
N LEU A 341 -9.37 7.24 9.37
CA LEU A 341 -9.33 8.33 10.34
C LEU A 341 -8.16 9.29 10.07
N GLY A 342 -6.97 8.75 9.81
CA GLY A 342 -5.81 9.55 9.39
C GLY A 342 -6.08 10.34 8.10
N ARG A 343 -6.66 9.71 7.07
CA ARG A 343 -7.06 10.40 5.83
C ARG A 343 -8.10 11.48 6.06
N PHE A 344 -9.13 11.18 6.85
CA PHE A 344 -10.16 12.17 7.18
C PHE A 344 -9.55 13.43 7.79
N VAL A 345 -8.67 13.27 8.77
CA VAL A 345 -7.97 14.40 9.39
C VAL A 345 -7.22 15.20 8.33
N MET A 346 -6.42 14.54 7.48
CA MET A 346 -5.69 15.21 6.41
C MET A 346 -6.62 15.97 5.46
N GLU A 347 -7.71 15.35 5.00
CA GLU A 347 -8.69 16.02 4.15
C GLU A 347 -9.31 17.26 4.80
N ARG A 348 -9.56 17.23 6.11
CA ARG A 348 -10.11 18.40 6.82
C ARG A 348 -9.10 19.55 6.83
N PHE A 349 -7.83 19.27 7.12
CA PHE A 349 -6.76 20.26 7.06
C PHE A 349 -6.51 20.74 5.62
N HIS A 350 -6.66 19.86 4.63
CA HIS A 350 -6.45 20.17 3.21
C HIS A 350 -7.30 21.32 2.72
N LEU A 351 -8.56 21.40 3.15
CA LEU A 351 -9.44 22.52 2.80
C LEU A 351 -8.95 23.86 3.38
N ALA A 352 -8.42 23.84 4.60
CA ALA A 352 -7.87 25.03 5.24
C ALA A 352 -6.54 25.44 4.59
N VAL A 353 -5.67 24.47 4.28
CA VAL A 353 -4.42 24.71 3.56
C VAL A 353 -4.71 25.33 2.19
N ARG A 354 -5.61 24.73 1.40
CA ARG A 354 -6.02 25.29 0.09
C ARG A 354 -6.53 26.72 0.21
N HIS A 355 -7.38 27.00 1.20
CA HIS A 355 -7.89 28.35 1.43
C HIS A 355 -6.75 29.35 1.66
N TRP A 356 -5.82 29.04 2.57
CA TRP A 356 -4.71 29.94 2.88
C TRP A 356 -3.66 30.02 1.78
N SER A 357 -3.42 28.94 1.03
CA SER A 357 -2.62 28.98 -0.20
C SER A 357 -3.21 29.98 -1.18
N ARG A 358 -4.52 29.92 -1.49
CA ARG A 358 -5.16 30.90 -2.39
C ARG A 358 -5.02 32.35 -1.91
N VAL A 359 -5.29 32.61 -0.62
CA VAL A 359 -5.14 33.95 -0.05
C VAL A 359 -3.71 34.46 -0.16
N ARG A 360 -2.71 33.59 0.02
CA ARG A 360 -1.29 33.91 -0.15
C ARG A 360 -0.95 34.22 -1.60
N GLU A 361 -1.42 33.40 -2.53
CA GLU A 361 -1.21 33.61 -3.97
C GLU A 361 -1.76 34.96 -4.44
N PHE A 362 -2.98 35.31 -4.04
CA PHE A 362 -3.56 36.62 -4.36
C PHE A 362 -2.79 37.78 -3.70
N ALA A 363 -2.30 37.59 -2.47
CA ALA A 363 -1.49 38.59 -1.80
C ALA A 363 -0.12 38.76 -2.48
N ALA A 364 0.47 37.67 -2.97
CA ALA A 364 1.72 37.66 -3.73
C ALA A 364 1.55 38.34 -5.10
N ASP A 365 0.47 38.04 -5.83
CA ASP A 365 0.09 38.72 -7.07
C ASP A 365 -0.05 40.23 -6.86
N ALA A 366 -0.81 40.63 -5.83
CA ALA A 366 -0.99 42.04 -5.50
C ALA A 366 0.33 42.70 -5.09
N ALA A 367 1.21 42.00 -4.36
CA ALA A 367 2.51 42.53 -3.97
C ALA A 367 3.46 42.69 -5.16
N GLY A 368 3.51 41.70 -6.05
CA GLY A 368 4.29 41.76 -7.27
C GLY A 368 3.80 42.88 -8.20
N ALA A 369 2.49 43.00 -8.40
CA ALA A 369 1.89 44.05 -9.21
C ALA A 369 2.15 45.46 -8.67
N ARG A 370 2.21 45.65 -7.34
CA ARG A 370 2.51 46.96 -6.71
C ARG A 370 3.90 47.50 -7.05
N VAL A 371 4.89 46.62 -7.25
CA VAL A 371 6.28 47.02 -7.55
C VAL A 371 6.65 46.86 -9.02
N THR A 372 5.71 46.38 -9.84
CA THR A 372 5.79 46.25 -11.30
C THR A 372 4.57 46.94 -11.94
N SER A 373 3.58 46.19 -12.44
CA SER A 373 2.27 46.71 -12.84
C SER A 373 1.22 45.58 -12.84
N THR A 374 -0.06 45.93 -12.70
CA THR A 374 -1.16 44.94 -12.76
C THR A 374 -1.31 44.33 -14.15
N GLU A 375 -1.06 45.11 -15.20
CA GLU A 375 -1.08 44.63 -16.59
C GLU A 375 0.06 43.63 -16.86
N ALA A 376 1.30 43.92 -16.43
CA ALA A 376 2.42 43.00 -16.61
C ALA A 376 2.22 41.71 -15.81
N ALA A 377 1.67 41.79 -14.59
CA ALA A 377 1.34 40.61 -13.80
C ALA A 377 0.25 39.75 -14.47
N ALA A 378 -0.84 40.36 -14.95
CA ALA A 378 -1.90 39.62 -15.64
C ALA A 378 -1.40 38.95 -16.93
N ARG A 379 -0.60 39.68 -17.73
CA ARG A 379 0.01 39.14 -18.95
C ARG A 379 1.01 38.04 -18.65
N ALA A 380 1.80 38.18 -17.59
CA ALA A 380 2.75 37.14 -17.16
C ALA A 380 2.01 35.84 -16.81
N LEU A 381 0.90 35.89 -16.06
CA LEU A 381 0.10 34.71 -15.72
C LEU A 381 -0.42 33.97 -16.95
N LEU A 382 -0.95 34.71 -17.92
CA LEU A 382 -1.41 34.16 -19.20
C LEU A 382 -0.27 33.56 -20.01
N ARG A 383 0.84 34.29 -20.12
CA ARG A 383 1.98 33.90 -20.94
C ARG A 383 2.73 32.71 -20.35
N SER A 384 2.80 32.56 -19.03
CA SER A 384 3.34 31.36 -18.37
C SER A 384 2.61 30.08 -18.80
N GLY A 385 1.28 30.14 -18.99
CA GLY A 385 0.52 29.05 -19.57
C GLY A 385 0.89 28.80 -21.04
N ALA A 386 0.84 29.86 -21.85
CA ALA A 386 1.04 29.79 -23.31
C ALA A 386 2.44 29.28 -23.74
N VAL A 387 3.49 29.57 -22.95
CA VAL A 387 4.86 29.12 -23.25
C VAL A 387 5.15 27.69 -22.82
N SER A 388 4.38 27.15 -21.87
CA SER A 388 4.69 25.88 -21.20
C SER A 388 4.75 24.70 -22.18
N THR A 389 3.81 24.63 -23.13
CA THR A 389 3.73 23.56 -24.13
C THR A 389 4.98 23.53 -25.01
N ARG A 390 5.43 24.68 -25.53
CA ARG A 390 6.60 24.74 -26.43
C ARG A 390 7.88 24.36 -25.71
N ILE A 391 8.02 24.74 -24.45
CA ILE A 391 9.14 24.31 -23.60
C ILE A 391 9.09 22.79 -23.42
N ALA A 392 7.93 22.25 -23.02
CA ALA A 392 7.75 20.83 -22.77
C ALA A 392 8.00 19.97 -24.01
N GLU A 393 7.49 20.36 -25.18
CA GLU A 393 7.70 19.67 -26.46
C GLU A 393 9.19 19.59 -26.83
N THR A 394 9.94 20.68 -26.64
CA THR A 394 11.38 20.70 -26.97
C THR A 394 12.19 19.86 -25.99
N LEU A 395 11.94 19.99 -24.70
CA LEU A 395 12.64 19.18 -23.70
C LEU A 395 12.28 17.70 -23.79
N ALA A 396 11.03 17.35 -24.11
CA ALA A 396 10.60 15.98 -24.34
C ALA A 396 11.30 15.38 -25.58
N ALA A 397 11.31 16.09 -26.71
CA ALA A 397 12.02 15.63 -27.92
C ALA A 397 13.53 15.46 -27.67
N ALA A 398 14.14 16.37 -26.92
CA ALA A 398 15.54 16.27 -26.52
C ALA A 398 15.80 15.10 -25.55
N ALA A 399 14.84 14.78 -24.68
CA ALA A 399 14.93 13.64 -23.77
C ALA A 399 14.73 12.30 -24.51
N GLU A 400 13.89 12.26 -25.55
CA GLU A 400 13.68 11.07 -26.39
C GLU A 400 14.89 10.75 -27.27
N ALA A 401 15.61 11.77 -27.75
CA ALA A 401 16.77 11.62 -28.63
C ALA A 401 17.95 12.52 -28.18
N PRO A 402 18.58 12.24 -27.03
CA PRO A 402 19.58 13.14 -26.42
C PRO A 402 20.85 13.34 -27.25
N ASP A 403 21.18 12.39 -28.13
CA ASP A 403 22.36 12.46 -29.00
C ASP A 403 22.12 13.21 -30.32
N ALA A 404 20.84 13.37 -30.71
CA ALA A 404 20.42 14.21 -31.83
C ALA A 404 19.98 15.62 -31.40
N ALA A 405 19.87 15.85 -30.08
CA ALA A 405 19.43 17.12 -29.54
C ALA A 405 20.43 18.26 -29.84
N PRO A 406 19.94 19.48 -30.13
CA PRO A 406 20.83 20.62 -30.36
C PRO A 406 21.58 21.00 -29.08
N PRO A 407 22.79 21.59 -29.20
CA PRO A 407 23.63 21.94 -28.06
C PRO A 407 23.07 23.10 -27.21
N ASP A 408 22.13 23.88 -27.75
CA ASP A 408 21.43 24.94 -27.04
C ASP A 408 19.91 24.70 -27.14
N LEU A 409 19.36 24.09 -26.10
CA LEU A 409 17.93 23.80 -26.00
C LEU A 409 17.09 25.07 -25.77
N VAL A 410 17.68 26.15 -25.25
CA VAL A 410 16.98 27.43 -25.06
C VAL A 410 16.74 28.08 -26.42
N ALA A 411 17.76 28.08 -27.29
CA ALA A 411 17.61 28.52 -28.68
C ALA A 411 16.58 27.64 -29.42
N ALA A 412 16.63 26.32 -29.27
CA ALA A 412 15.68 25.41 -29.89
C ALA A 412 14.22 25.62 -29.41
N VAL A 413 14.01 25.98 -28.14
CA VAL A 413 12.71 26.39 -27.62
C VAL A 413 12.21 27.66 -28.32
N LEU A 414 13.08 28.67 -28.48
CA LEU A 414 12.71 29.89 -29.20
C LEU A 414 12.38 29.61 -30.65
N ASP A 415 13.20 28.83 -31.35
CA ASP A 415 12.98 28.47 -32.75
C ASP A 415 11.64 27.76 -32.93
N ARG A 416 11.32 26.79 -32.07
CA ARG A 416 10.03 26.10 -32.09
C ARG A 416 8.87 27.07 -31.82
N ALA A 417 9.01 27.97 -30.85
CA ALA A 417 7.97 28.97 -30.55
C ALA A 417 7.76 29.94 -31.72
N VAL A 418 8.82 30.33 -32.44
CA VAL A 418 8.75 31.18 -33.63
C VAL A 418 8.06 30.45 -34.79
N GLU A 419 8.39 29.19 -35.00
CA GLU A 419 7.86 28.37 -36.09
C GLU A 419 6.38 27.98 -35.87
N HIS A 420 6.03 27.57 -34.66
CA HIS A 420 4.71 26.98 -34.37
C HIS A 420 3.77 27.94 -33.62
N GLY A 421 4.27 29.10 -33.19
CA GLY A 421 3.54 30.01 -32.30
C GLY A 421 3.48 29.50 -30.84
N LEU A 422 2.85 30.30 -29.99
CA LEU A 422 2.51 29.89 -28.62
C LEU A 422 1.09 29.32 -28.58
N ASP A 423 0.75 28.59 -27.52
CA ASP A 423 -0.62 28.14 -27.31
C ASP A 423 -1.54 29.32 -26.99
N ASP A 424 -2.83 29.18 -27.30
CA ASP A 424 -3.83 30.18 -26.92
C ASP A 424 -3.88 30.29 -25.38
N PRO A 425 -3.56 31.47 -24.80
CA PRO A 425 -3.62 31.66 -23.35
C PRO A 425 -4.99 31.34 -22.74
N ALA A 426 -6.07 31.42 -23.51
CA ALA A 426 -7.43 31.09 -23.07
C ALA A 426 -7.57 29.63 -22.62
N PHE A 427 -6.80 28.70 -23.20
CA PHE A 427 -6.83 27.28 -22.83
C PHE A 427 -6.28 27.02 -21.42
N HIS A 428 -5.49 27.95 -20.88
CA HIS A 428 -4.80 27.80 -19.60
C HIS A 428 -5.47 28.57 -18.45
N LEU A 429 -6.64 29.19 -18.68
CA LEU A 429 -7.32 30.04 -17.70
C LEU A 429 -7.80 29.29 -16.45
N GLU A 430 -8.21 28.03 -16.61
CA GLU A 430 -8.79 27.19 -15.56
C GLU A 430 -7.78 26.21 -14.94
N VAL A 431 -6.53 26.22 -15.42
CA VAL A 431 -5.49 25.31 -14.94
C VAL A 431 -4.98 25.78 -13.58
N GLU A 432 -5.14 24.96 -12.55
CA GLU A 432 -4.40 25.11 -11.29
C GLU A 432 -2.93 24.74 -11.56
N GLN A 433 -2.02 25.71 -11.53
CA GLN A 433 -0.59 25.45 -11.74
C GLN A 433 -0.03 24.70 -10.51
N ALA A 434 0.64 23.57 -10.76
CA ALA A 434 1.29 22.79 -9.72
C ALA A 434 2.64 23.42 -9.34
N HIS A 435 2.88 23.62 -8.04
CA HIS A 435 4.16 24.02 -7.49
C HIS A 435 4.77 22.83 -6.71
N PRO A 436 6.11 22.66 -6.64
CA PRO A 436 6.73 21.54 -5.91
C PRO A 436 6.28 21.39 -4.44
N THR A 437 5.82 22.49 -3.84
CA THR A 437 5.37 22.55 -2.44
C THR A 437 3.97 23.14 -2.23
N ASP A 438 3.27 23.61 -3.28
CA ASP A 438 1.97 24.30 -3.17
C ASP A 438 1.11 24.10 -4.45
N THR A 439 -0.08 24.69 -4.51
CA THR A 439 -0.93 24.73 -5.72
C THR A 439 -1.48 26.13 -5.92
N HIS A 440 -1.35 26.67 -7.13
CA HIS A 440 -1.87 28.00 -7.45
C HIS A 440 -3.36 27.93 -7.83
N PRO A 441 -4.19 28.91 -7.41
CA PRO A 441 -5.56 29.04 -7.92
C PRO A 441 -5.58 29.29 -9.43
N PRO A 442 -6.73 29.05 -10.10
CA PRO A 442 -6.88 29.26 -11.53
C PRO A 442 -6.45 30.67 -11.98
N THR A 443 -5.77 30.75 -13.12
CA THR A 443 -5.29 32.01 -13.72
C THR A 443 -6.39 33.05 -13.85
N ARG A 444 -7.61 32.64 -14.21
CA ARG A 444 -8.78 33.52 -14.29
C ARG A 444 -9.09 34.22 -12.96
N GLU A 445 -9.06 33.47 -11.85
CA GLU A 445 -9.35 33.99 -10.50
C GLU A 445 -8.27 34.98 -10.05
N ARG A 446 -7.00 34.68 -10.35
CA ARG A 446 -5.85 35.55 -10.07
C ARG A 446 -5.92 36.88 -10.81
N ILE A 447 -6.20 36.85 -12.12
CA ILE A 447 -6.34 38.06 -12.95
C ILE A 447 -7.52 38.92 -12.50
N ALA A 448 -8.66 38.30 -12.20
CA ALA A 448 -9.82 39.02 -11.67
C ALA A 448 -9.50 39.71 -10.33
N THR A 449 -8.72 39.07 -9.46
CA THR A 449 -8.30 39.63 -8.17
C THR A 449 -7.32 40.80 -8.32
N LEU A 450 -6.53 40.83 -9.39
CA LEU A 450 -5.70 41.98 -9.77
C LEU A 450 -6.51 43.18 -10.30
N GLY A 451 -7.83 43.02 -10.48
CA GLY A 451 -8.71 44.05 -11.04
C GLY A 451 -8.55 44.27 -12.53
N GLN A 452 -7.97 43.31 -13.25
CA GLN A 452 -7.77 43.38 -14.70
C GLN A 452 -8.88 42.66 -15.45
N ALA A 453 -9.34 43.25 -16.56
CA ALA A 453 -10.32 42.63 -17.43
C ALA A 453 -9.63 41.61 -18.35
N LEU A 454 -10.23 40.42 -18.50
CA LEU A 454 -9.82 39.45 -19.51
C LEU A 454 -10.45 39.83 -20.85
N ASP A 455 -9.86 40.80 -21.53
CA ASP A 455 -10.26 41.22 -22.87
C ASP A 455 -9.43 40.53 -23.97
N ALA A 456 -9.87 40.72 -25.22
CA ALA A 456 -9.21 40.14 -26.38
C ALA A 456 -7.78 40.70 -26.58
N ASP A 457 -7.55 41.95 -26.19
CA ASP A 457 -6.26 42.62 -26.34
C ASP A 457 -5.21 42.02 -25.40
N LEU A 458 -5.57 41.77 -24.13
CA LEU A 458 -4.69 41.13 -23.16
C LEU A 458 -4.37 39.68 -23.54
N LEU A 459 -5.37 38.90 -23.98
CA LEU A 459 -5.17 37.54 -24.47
C LEU A 459 -4.28 37.52 -25.71
N SER A 460 -4.52 38.43 -26.67
CA SER A 460 -3.69 38.56 -27.86
C SER A 460 -2.25 38.94 -27.49
N ALA A 461 -2.06 39.92 -26.61
CA ALA A 461 -0.74 40.35 -26.15
C ALA A 461 0.03 39.23 -25.45
N ALA A 462 -0.63 38.42 -24.63
CA ALA A 462 -0.02 37.27 -23.96
C ALA A 462 0.34 36.14 -24.93
N GLY A 463 -0.45 35.95 -26.00
CA GLY A 463 -0.23 34.94 -27.03
C GLY A 463 0.74 35.34 -28.15
N LEU A 464 1.29 36.56 -28.13
CA LEU A 464 2.22 37.03 -29.17
C LEU A 464 3.47 36.14 -29.23
N THR A 465 3.76 35.64 -30.43
CA THR A 465 5.01 34.93 -30.72
C THR A 465 6.21 35.83 -30.39
N PRO A 466 7.20 35.32 -29.62
CA PRO A 466 8.41 36.09 -29.32
C PRO A 466 9.21 36.38 -30.61
N PRO A 467 9.91 37.52 -30.69
CA PRO A 467 10.69 37.86 -31.87
C PRO A 467 11.88 36.89 -32.04
N PRO A 468 12.33 36.60 -33.28
CA PRO A 468 13.46 35.69 -33.51
C PRO A 468 14.77 36.08 -32.82
N HIS A 469 14.94 37.36 -32.50
CA HIS A 469 16.12 37.88 -31.78
C HIS A 469 15.95 37.91 -30.25
N ALA A 470 14.87 37.34 -29.70
CA ALA A 470 14.58 37.35 -28.27
C ALA A 470 15.71 36.72 -27.44
N LEU A 471 16.47 35.78 -27.99
CA LEU A 471 17.63 35.18 -27.31
C LEU A 471 18.65 36.24 -26.83
N GLY A 472 18.79 37.35 -27.57
CA GLY A 472 19.67 38.46 -27.22
C GLY A 472 19.29 39.17 -25.92
N GLN A 473 18.04 39.05 -25.46
CA GLN A 473 17.59 39.68 -24.21
C GLN A 473 18.30 39.12 -22.97
N LEU A 474 18.82 37.90 -23.05
CA LEU A 474 19.56 37.27 -21.95
C LEU A 474 20.84 38.06 -21.59
N ALA A 475 21.40 38.84 -22.53
CA ALA A 475 22.54 39.71 -22.26
C ALA A 475 22.22 40.83 -21.26
N ALA A 476 20.94 41.16 -21.03
CA ALA A 476 20.53 42.08 -19.98
C ALA A 476 20.69 41.47 -18.58
N TYR A 477 20.75 40.13 -18.48
CA TYR A 477 20.78 39.39 -17.22
C TYR A 477 22.16 38.79 -16.93
N PHE A 478 22.78 38.17 -17.93
CA PHE A 478 23.96 37.32 -17.81
C PHE A 478 25.19 37.90 -18.52
N ALA A 479 26.38 37.67 -17.95
CA ALA A 479 27.65 38.07 -18.54
C ALA A 479 28.04 37.22 -19.77
N ASP A 480 27.76 35.91 -19.73
CA ASP A 480 27.90 34.98 -20.86
C ASP A 480 26.61 34.15 -21.05
N PRO A 481 25.58 34.72 -21.70
CA PRO A 481 24.31 34.04 -21.90
C PRO A 481 24.44 32.74 -22.71
N ALA A 482 25.25 32.76 -23.76
CA ALA A 482 25.36 31.64 -24.70
C ALA A 482 26.11 30.46 -24.07
N GLY A 483 27.17 30.73 -23.30
CA GLY A 483 27.85 29.69 -22.51
C GLY A 483 26.91 29.06 -21.48
N LEU A 484 26.12 29.89 -20.77
CA LEU A 484 25.16 29.41 -19.77
C LEU A 484 24.06 28.53 -20.37
N CYS A 485 23.44 28.93 -21.48
CA CYS A 485 22.40 28.14 -22.16
C CYS A 485 22.93 26.78 -22.63
N ARG A 486 24.12 26.75 -23.24
CA ARG A 486 24.77 25.48 -23.65
C ARG A 486 25.12 24.60 -22.45
N ALA A 487 25.62 25.20 -21.37
CA ALA A 487 25.99 24.46 -20.17
C ALA A 487 24.76 23.85 -19.46
N ALA A 488 23.66 24.60 -19.35
CA ALA A 488 22.39 24.09 -18.82
C ALA A 488 21.77 23.01 -19.73
N SER A 489 21.93 23.15 -21.05
CA SER A 489 21.50 22.12 -22.03
C SER A 489 22.31 20.83 -21.88
N ALA A 490 23.63 20.94 -21.73
CA ALA A 490 24.50 19.79 -21.50
C ALA A 490 24.16 19.08 -20.18
N ASP A 491 23.86 19.83 -19.11
CA ASP A 491 23.44 19.26 -17.82
C ASP A 491 22.12 18.49 -17.93
N PHE A 492 21.12 19.07 -18.61
CA PHE A 492 19.83 18.40 -18.83
C PHE A 492 20.03 17.10 -19.62
N LEU A 493 20.75 17.15 -20.74
CA LEU A 493 21.02 15.96 -21.55
C LEU A 493 21.87 14.93 -20.80
N GLY A 494 22.80 15.38 -19.95
CA GLY A 494 23.57 14.52 -19.05
C GLY A 494 22.67 13.79 -18.05
N ALA A 495 21.78 14.51 -17.38
CA ALA A 495 20.82 13.93 -16.43
C ALA A 495 19.86 12.95 -17.11
N VAL A 496 19.40 13.24 -18.33
CA VAL A 496 18.61 12.30 -19.15
C VAL A 496 19.41 11.01 -19.41
N ARG A 497 20.65 11.12 -19.89
CA ARG A 497 21.51 9.96 -20.17
C ARG A 497 21.79 9.13 -18.92
N GLU A 498 22.06 9.77 -17.78
CA GLU A 498 22.26 9.07 -16.50
C GLU A 498 21.01 8.32 -16.06
N ARG A 499 19.83 8.96 -16.19
CA ARG A 499 18.55 8.33 -15.86
C ARG A 499 18.24 7.16 -16.78
N ASP A 500 18.48 7.30 -18.07
CA ASP A 500 18.28 6.23 -19.06
C ASP A 500 19.25 5.07 -18.84
N ALA A 501 20.50 5.36 -18.51
CA ALA A 501 21.49 4.35 -18.14
C ALA A 501 21.09 3.61 -16.84
N ALA A 502 20.62 4.34 -15.83
CA ALA A 502 20.13 3.75 -14.58
C ALA A 502 18.87 2.89 -14.81
N PHE A 503 17.94 3.37 -15.64
CA PHE A 503 16.76 2.61 -16.02
C PHE A 503 17.14 1.34 -16.79
N ARG A 504 18.04 1.45 -17.77
CA ARG A 504 18.57 0.30 -18.51
C ARG A 504 19.27 -0.70 -17.60
N ALA A 505 20.13 -0.25 -16.70
CA ALA A 505 20.80 -1.09 -15.71
C ALA A 505 19.80 -1.79 -14.78
N HIS A 506 18.73 -1.10 -14.38
CA HIS A 506 17.64 -1.71 -13.62
C HIS A 506 16.94 -2.82 -14.41
N LEU A 507 16.64 -2.60 -15.69
CA LEU A 507 16.06 -3.62 -16.56
C LEU A 507 17.02 -4.79 -16.78
N GLU A 508 18.31 -4.54 -16.99
CA GLU A 508 19.34 -5.58 -17.15
C GLU A 508 19.48 -6.42 -15.86
N ALA A 509 19.51 -5.78 -14.70
CA ALA A 509 19.52 -6.47 -13.41
C ALA A 509 18.26 -7.33 -13.21
N LYS A 510 17.07 -6.79 -13.57
CA LYS A 510 15.81 -7.53 -13.51
C LYS A 510 15.77 -8.70 -14.50
N ALA A 511 16.31 -8.54 -15.69
CA ALA A 511 16.42 -9.60 -16.68
C ALA A 511 17.38 -10.71 -16.22
N ALA A 512 18.48 -10.34 -15.55
CA ALA A 512 19.50 -11.25 -15.02
C ALA A 512 19.10 -11.96 -13.72
N GLU A 513 18.06 -11.50 -13.02
CA GLU A 513 17.52 -12.14 -11.80
C GLU A 513 17.07 -13.59 -12.07
N ILE A 514 16.69 -13.90 -13.31
CA ILE A 514 16.40 -15.24 -13.79
C ILE A 514 17.55 -15.73 -14.67
N GLY A 515 18.28 -16.74 -14.19
CA GLY A 515 19.32 -17.42 -14.96
C GLY A 515 18.77 -18.22 -16.16
N THR A 516 19.65 -18.90 -16.89
CA THR A 516 19.29 -19.70 -18.08
C THR A 516 18.72 -21.09 -17.74
N GLU A 517 18.76 -21.49 -16.47
CA GLU A 517 18.31 -22.81 -16.05
C GLU A 517 16.78 -22.90 -15.91
N GLU A 518 16.22 -23.99 -16.40
CA GLU A 518 14.80 -24.29 -16.21
C GLU A 518 14.52 -24.67 -14.76
N ARG A 519 13.56 -23.99 -14.13
CA ARG A 519 13.15 -24.30 -12.76
C ARG A 519 11.93 -25.22 -12.77
N VAL A 520 12.17 -26.47 -12.41
CA VAL A 520 11.14 -27.52 -12.35
C VAL A 520 10.45 -27.50 -10.99
N LEU A 521 9.17 -27.16 -10.96
CA LEU A 521 8.33 -27.21 -9.76
C LEU A 521 7.62 -28.56 -9.66
N ARG A 522 7.70 -29.18 -8.48
CA ARG A 522 7.10 -30.49 -8.19
C ARG A 522 6.07 -30.36 -7.07
N ALA A 523 4.98 -31.11 -7.19
CA ALA A 523 3.93 -31.19 -6.17
C ALA A 523 4.48 -31.79 -4.87
N ASN A 524 4.06 -31.26 -3.73
CA ASN A 524 4.38 -31.83 -2.42
C ASN A 524 3.22 -32.66 -1.86
N ASP A 525 3.03 -33.87 -2.40
CA ASP A 525 1.99 -34.79 -1.93
C ASP A 525 2.42 -35.62 -0.70
N ARG A 526 3.71 -35.56 -0.33
CA ARG A 526 4.29 -36.27 0.82
C ARG A 526 3.62 -35.99 2.17
N PRO A 527 3.38 -34.73 2.60
CA PRO A 527 2.71 -34.47 3.87
C PRO A 527 1.30 -35.08 3.90
N ARG A 528 0.56 -35.03 2.78
CA ARG A 528 -0.75 -35.68 2.67
C ARG A 528 -0.63 -37.20 2.78
N GLY A 529 0.35 -37.80 2.10
CA GLY A 529 0.64 -39.23 2.18
C GLY A 529 1.05 -39.68 3.59
N LEU A 530 1.89 -38.91 4.29
CA LEU A 530 2.31 -39.17 5.67
C LEU A 530 1.16 -39.05 6.67
N VAL A 531 0.28 -38.05 6.52
CA VAL A 531 -0.91 -37.89 7.35
C VAL A 531 -1.87 -39.07 7.16
N LEU A 532 -2.10 -39.49 5.92
CA LEU A 532 -2.96 -40.66 5.61
C LEU A 532 -2.36 -41.98 6.13
N ALA A 533 -1.06 -42.17 5.96
CA ALA A 533 -0.35 -43.34 6.48
C ALA A 533 -0.33 -43.36 8.02
N GLY A 534 -0.10 -42.22 8.66
CA GLY A 534 -0.15 -42.05 10.11
C GLY A 534 -1.56 -42.29 10.68
N ALA A 535 -2.59 -41.76 10.03
CA ALA A 535 -3.99 -42.03 10.39
C ALA A 535 -4.34 -43.52 10.23
N GLY A 536 -3.91 -44.15 9.14
CA GLY A 536 -4.06 -45.60 8.94
C GLY A 536 -3.37 -46.42 10.03
N GLY A 537 -2.15 -46.03 10.41
CA GLY A 537 -1.40 -46.65 11.52
C GLY A 537 -2.10 -46.48 12.87
N LEU A 538 -2.67 -45.31 13.14
CA LEU A 538 -3.46 -45.05 14.35
C LEU A 538 -4.70 -45.93 14.41
N PHE A 539 -5.47 -46.05 13.32
CA PHE A 539 -6.62 -46.97 13.27
C PHE A 539 -6.19 -48.44 13.41
N GLY A 540 -5.01 -48.81 12.91
CA GLY A 540 -4.41 -50.12 13.14
C GLY A 540 -4.08 -50.38 14.62
N LEU A 541 -3.52 -49.39 15.32
CA LEU A 541 -3.26 -49.45 16.76
C LEU A 541 -4.55 -49.51 17.59
N VAL A 542 -5.57 -48.75 17.20
CA VAL A 542 -6.91 -48.79 17.83
C VAL A 542 -7.54 -50.17 17.63
N ALA A 543 -7.49 -50.73 16.42
CA ALA A 543 -7.96 -52.08 16.14
C ALA A 543 -7.21 -53.12 16.99
N LEU A 544 -5.89 -53.01 17.09
CA LEU A 544 -5.07 -53.90 17.91
C LEU A 544 -5.43 -53.78 19.40
N ALA A 545 -5.59 -52.55 19.92
CA ALA A 545 -5.97 -52.32 21.30
C ALA A 545 -7.36 -52.89 21.63
N VAL A 546 -8.33 -52.72 20.72
CA VAL A 546 -9.68 -53.31 20.84
C VAL A 546 -9.62 -54.84 20.79
N ALA A 547 -8.75 -55.42 19.97
CA ALA A 547 -8.59 -56.88 19.87
C ALA A 547 -7.91 -57.49 21.10
N VAL A 548 -6.93 -56.81 21.71
CA VAL A 548 -6.15 -57.30 22.85
C VAL A 548 -6.84 -57.04 24.18
N PHE A 549 -7.37 -55.83 24.39
CA PHE A 549 -7.91 -55.39 25.68
C PHE A 549 -9.44 -55.40 25.73
N GLY A 550 -10.11 -55.54 24.59
CA GLY A 550 -11.56 -55.34 24.50
C GLY A 550 -11.96 -53.89 24.78
N ILE A 551 -13.26 -53.61 24.73
CA ILE A 551 -13.80 -52.29 25.12
C ILE A 551 -14.67 -52.48 26.38
N PRO A 552 -14.28 -51.92 27.54
CA PRO A 552 -15.03 -52.07 28.78
C PRO A 552 -16.46 -51.54 28.64
N GLY A 553 -17.46 -52.39 28.90
CA GLY A 553 -18.88 -52.02 28.90
C GLY A 553 -19.60 -52.09 27.54
N ILE A 554 -19.03 -52.77 26.53
CA ILE A 554 -19.65 -52.99 25.20
C ILE A 554 -19.89 -54.49 24.97
N LEU A 555 -20.98 -54.85 24.26
CA LEU A 555 -21.31 -56.24 23.90
C LEU A 555 -20.28 -56.82 22.89
N PRO A 556 -19.91 -58.13 22.96
CA PRO A 556 -18.89 -58.73 22.10
C PRO A 556 -19.15 -58.56 20.60
N ARG A 557 -20.41 -58.63 20.16
CA ARG A 557 -20.80 -58.40 18.76
C ARG A 557 -20.57 -56.96 18.30
N GLU A 558 -20.80 -55.98 19.16
CA GLU A 558 -20.57 -54.57 18.85
C GLU A 558 -19.07 -54.25 18.83
N ALA A 559 -18.30 -54.85 19.73
CA ALA A 559 -16.84 -54.77 19.71
C ALA A 559 -16.24 -55.36 18.42
N THR A 560 -16.81 -56.45 17.88
CA THR A 560 -16.38 -57.00 16.58
C THR A 560 -16.69 -56.08 15.40
N VAL A 561 -17.78 -55.31 15.46
CA VAL A 561 -18.12 -54.31 14.42
C VAL A 561 -17.15 -53.13 14.47
N VAL A 562 -16.83 -52.63 15.68
CA VAL A 562 -15.84 -51.55 15.87
C VAL A 562 -14.45 -52.00 15.41
N LEU A 563 -14.05 -53.23 15.72
CA LEU A 563 -12.80 -53.82 15.25
C LEU A 563 -12.75 -53.92 13.73
N ALA A 564 -13.82 -54.42 13.10
CA ALA A 564 -13.90 -54.52 11.64
C ALA A 564 -13.86 -53.15 10.96
N ALA A 565 -14.56 -52.16 11.51
CA ALA A 565 -14.55 -50.79 11.02
C ALA A 565 -13.16 -50.14 11.13
N ALA A 566 -12.48 -50.31 12.28
CA ALA A 566 -11.13 -49.80 12.50
C ALA A 566 -10.10 -50.46 11.56
N LEU A 567 -10.18 -51.77 11.35
CA LEU A 567 -9.34 -52.50 10.38
C LEU A 567 -9.58 -52.04 8.94
N THR A 568 -10.84 -51.85 8.55
CA THR A 568 -11.20 -51.39 7.20
C THR A 568 -10.66 -49.98 6.95
N LEU A 569 -10.78 -49.09 7.93
CA LEU A 569 -10.23 -47.73 7.87
C LEU A 569 -8.70 -47.74 7.86
N ALA A 570 -8.05 -48.62 8.64
CA ALA A 570 -6.60 -48.77 8.65
C ALA A 570 -6.06 -49.20 7.28
N ILE A 571 -6.70 -50.20 6.64
CA ILE A 571 -6.33 -50.68 5.30
C ILE A 571 -6.61 -49.62 4.24
N LEU A 572 -7.77 -48.96 4.29
CA LEU A 572 -8.15 -47.95 3.30
C LEU A 572 -7.23 -46.72 3.38
N MET A 573 -7.08 -46.12 4.57
CA MET A 573 -6.27 -44.91 4.75
C MET A 573 -4.77 -45.21 4.63
N GLY A 574 -4.31 -46.32 5.21
CA GLY A 574 -2.92 -46.77 5.11
C GLY A 574 -2.53 -47.15 3.69
N GLY A 575 -3.41 -47.87 2.98
CA GLY A 575 -3.21 -48.24 1.56
C GLY A 575 -3.20 -47.02 0.64
N VAL A 576 -4.13 -46.08 0.81
CA VAL A 576 -4.14 -44.82 0.04
C VAL A 576 -2.93 -43.95 0.40
N GLY A 577 -2.53 -43.88 1.67
CA GLY A 577 -1.34 -43.17 2.12
C GLY A 577 -0.06 -43.74 1.52
N ALA A 578 0.12 -45.07 1.57
CA ALA A 578 1.25 -45.77 0.96
C ALA A 578 1.27 -45.60 -0.57
N PHE A 579 0.11 -45.61 -1.23
CA PHE A 579 -0.02 -45.37 -2.66
C PHE A 579 0.35 -43.92 -3.06
N VAL A 580 -0.05 -42.93 -2.26
CA VAL A 580 0.34 -41.53 -2.49
C VAL A 580 1.84 -41.34 -2.27
N LEU A 581 2.42 -42.00 -1.25
CA LEU A 581 3.85 -41.96 -0.98
C LEU A 581 4.68 -42.70 -2.05
N SER A 582 4.12 -43.71 -2.72
CA SER A 582 4.79 -44.48 -3.78
C SER A 582 4.74 -43.81 -5.16
N ARG A 583 3.77 -42.92 -5.42
CA ARG A 583 3.62 -42.24 -6.72
C ARG A 583 4.63 -41.12 -7.00
N GLY A 584 5.53 -40.80 -6.08
CA GLY A 584 6.54 -39.75 -6.25
C GLY A 584 5.96 -38.33 -6.33
N GLU A 585 6.82 -37.34 -6.54
CA GLU A 585 6.45 -35.91 -6.62
C GLU A 585 6.33 -35.51 -8.11
N PRO A 586 5.11 -35.45 -8.69
CA PRO A 586 4.93 -35.13 -10.10
C PRO A 586 5.33 -33.68 -10.39
N VAL A 587 5.86 -33.44 -11.59
CA VAL A 587 6.11 -32.09 -12.10
C VAL A 587 4.76 -31.40 -12.30
N ILE A 588 4.63 -30.19 -11.80
CA ILE A 588 3.40 -29.38 -11.91
C ILE A 588 3.57 -28.23 -12.89
N LEU A 589 4.75 -27.63 -12.91
CA LEU A 589 5.06 -26.47 -13.72
C LEU A 589 6.58 -26.41 -13.95
N VAL A 590 6.99 -26.08 -15.16
CA VAL A 590 8.38 -25.79 -15.50
C VAL A 590 8.45 -24.33 -15.90
N LEU A 591 9.20 -23.55 -15.13
CA LEU A 591 9.42 -22.13 -15.39
C LEU A 591 10.71 -21.98 -16.18
N ARG A 592 10.59 -21.45 -17.39
CA ARG A 592 11.71 -21.14 -18.28
C ARG A 592 11.84 -19.62 -18.39
N PRO A 593 13.03 -19.10 -18.76
CA PRO A 593 13.19 -17.67 -19.00
C PRO A 593 12.24 -17.15 -20.10
N GLU A 594 11.92 -17.99 -21.09
CA GLU A 594 11.09 -17.61 -22.23
C GLU A 594 9.59 -17.78 -21.97
N GLY A 595 9.21 -18.66 -21.04
CA GLY A 595 7.80 -18.94 -20.77
C GLY A 595 7.53 -19.99 -19.69
N LEU A 596 6.25 -20.26 -19.47
CA LEU A 596 5.77 -21.29 -18.55
C LEU A 596 5.33 -22.53 -19.33
N ALA A 597 5.81 -23.70 -18.92
CA ALA A 597 5.42 -24.98 -19.48
C ALA A 597 4.69 -25.82 -18.43
N ALA A 598 3.46 -26.24 -18.73
CA ALA A 598 2.69 -27.13 -17.88
C ALA A 598 2.63 -28.53 -18.52
N PRO A 599 2.84 -29.63 -17.76
CA PRO A 599 2.84 -30.98 -18.32
C PRO A 599 1.56 -31.41 -19.06
N GLY A 600 0.43 -30.76 -18.79
CA GLY A 600 -0.86 -31.00 -19.46
C GLY A 600 -1.06 -30.23 -20.76
N LEU A 601 -0.13 -29.35 -21.15
CA LEU A 601 -0.18 -28.53 -22.37
C LEU A 601 0.79 -29.05 -23.43
N ASP A 602 0.43 -28.86 -24.70
CA ASP A 602 1.25 -29.23 -25.86
C ASP A 602 2.49 -28.35 -26.06
N ARG A 603 2.43 -27.10 -25.59
CA ARG A 603 3.45 -26.05 -25.79
C ARG A 603 3.72 -25.24 -24.53
N THR A 604 4.85 -24.54 -24.54
CA THR A 604 5.20 -23.49 -23.57
C THR A 604 4.41 -22.22 -23.92
N ILE A 605 3.84 -21.56 -22.92
CA ILE A 605 3.22 -20.24 -23.07
C ILE A 605 4.32 -19.20 -22.79
N ALA A 606 4.68 -18.41 -23.80
CA ALA A 606 5.69 -17.37 -23.62
C ALA A 606 5.20 -16.30 -22.64
N TRP A 607 6.10 -15.72 -21.84
CA TRP A 607 5.71 -14.68 -20.89
C TRP A 607 5.16 -13.42 -21.58
N SER A 608 5.64 -13.12 -22.79
CA SER A 608 5.15 -12.03 -23.66
C SER A 608 3.73 -12.26 -24.18
N ASP A 609 3.27 -13.52 -24.20
CA ASP A 609 1.99 -13.92 -24.80
C ASP A 609 0.85 -13.93 -23.78
N ILE A 610 1.11 -13.48 -22.55
CA ILE A 610 0.15 -13.47 -21.45
C ILE A 610 -0.42 -12.05 -21.31
N ALA A 611 -1.72 -11.91 -21.59
CA ALA A 611 -2.42 -10.63 -21.42
C ALA A 611 -2.73 -10.33 -19.95
N ASP A 612 -3.12 -11.37 -19.20
CA ASP A 612 -3.46 -11.28 -17.79
C ASP A 612 -3.17 -12.62 -17.09
N LEU A 613 -2.76 -12.55 -15.82
CA LEU A 613 -2.43 -13.70 -15.00
C LEU A 613 -3.04 -13.53 -13.62
N ASP A 614 -3.93 -14.45 -13.26
CA ASP A 614 -4.62 -14.48 -11.97
C ASP A 614 -4.22 -15.74 -11.18
N LEU A 615 -3.96 -15.57 -9.89
CA LEU A 615 -3.60 -16.62 -8.94
C LEU A 615 -4.60 -16.63 -7.80
N THR A 616 -5.44 -17.67 -7.76
CA THR A 616 -6.47 -17.82 -6.73
C THR A 616 -6.16 -18.97 -5.78
N GLY A 617 -6.25 -18.70 -4.48
CA GLY A 617 -6.10 -19.70 -3.42
C GLY A 617 -7.31 -20.62 -3.34
N THR A 618 -7.06 -21.92 -3.18
CA THR A 618 -8.10 -22.94 -2.94
C THR A 618 -7.70 -23.84 -1.76
N HIS A 619 -8.65 -24.62 -1.23
CA HIS A 619 -8.41 -25.52 -0.09
C HIS A 619 -7.37 -26.62 -0.37
N SER A 620 -7.07 -26.91 -1.64
CA SER A 620 -6.13 -27.97 -2.06
C SER A 620 -4.87 -27.45 -2.76
N GLY A 621 -4.68 -26.14 -2.89
CA GLY A 621 -3.55 -25.54 -3.62
C GLY A 621 -3.91 -24.19 -4.26
N LEU A 622 -3.28 -23.88 -5.39
CA LEU A 622 -3.50 -22.66 -6.17
C LEU A 622 -4.15 -22.99 -7.51
N VAL A 623 -4.91 -22.04 -8.05
CA VAL A 623 -5.39 -22.08 -9.43
C VAL A 623 -4.81 -20.88 -10.16
N MET A 624 -3.99 -21.16 -11.16
CA MET A 624 -3.42 -20.14 -12.04
C MET A 624 -4.27 -20.03 -13.31
N ARG A 625 -4.74 -18.82 -13.62
CA ARG A 625 -5.54 -18.52 -14.81
C ARG A 625 -4.74 -17.59 -15.69
N VAL A 626 -4.44 -18.04 -16.90
CA VAL A 626 -3.64 -17.31 -17.89
C VAL A 626 -4.55 -16.91 -19.04
N LEU A 627 -4.69 -15.61 -19.28
CA LEU A 627 -5.44 -15.06 -20.41
C LEU A 627 -4.49 -14.85 -21.60
N LEU A 628 -4.86 -15.39 -22.77
CA LEU A 628 -4.06 -15.28 -23.98
C LEU A 628 -4.72 -14.32 -24.99
N PRO A 629 -3.99 -13.34 -25.56
CA PRO A 629 -4.49 -12.47 -26.62
C PRO A 629 -4.99 -13.26 -27.84
N PRO A 630 -5.88 -12.68 -28.67
CA PRO A 630 -6.40 -13.34 -29.89
C PRO A 630 -5.31 -13.73 -30.90
N ALA A 631 -4.23 -12.95 -30.99
CA ALA A 631 -3.14 -13.13 -31.95
C ALA A 631 -2.21 -14.31 -31.62
N VAL A 632 -2.24 -14.82 -30.38
CA VAL A 632 -1.35 -15.90 -29.93
C VAL A 632 -1.94 -17.27 -30.33
N PRO A 633 -1.14 -18.23 -30.81
CA PRO A 633 -1.61 -19.60 -31.06
C PRO A 633 -2.16 -20.28 -29.80
N TRP A 634 -3.35 -20.88 -29.89
CA TRP A 634 -4.02 -21.53 -28.75
C TRP A 634 -3.37 -22.89 -28.38
N PRO A 635 -3.10 -23.18 -27.09
CA PRO A 635 -2.54 -24.46 -26.67
C PRO A 635 -3.56 -25.60 -26.64
N GLU A 636 -3.09 -26.83 -26.83
CA GLU A 636 -3.88 -28.07 -26.80
C GLU A 636 -3.54 -28.93 -25.58
N ARG A 637 -4.45 -29.85 -25.21
CA ARG A 637 -4.23 -30.77 -24.09
C ARG A 637 -3.41 -31.98 -24.50
N ARG A 638 -2.44 -32.37 -23.67
CA ARG A 638 -1.74 -33.66 -23.83
C ARG A 638 -2.52 -34.82 -23.19
N PRO A 639 -2.75 -35.94 -23.90
CA PRO A 639 -3.46 -37.10 -23.34
C PRO A 639 -2.70 -37.72 -22.15
N GLY A 640 -3.43 -38.16 -21.12
CA GLY A 640 -2.87 -38.97 -20.02
C GLY A 640 -2.13 -38.21 -18.91
N ARG A 641 -2.18 -36.87 -18.87
CA ARG A 641 -1.57 -36.02 -17.83
C ARG A 641 -2.61 -35.12 -17.11
N PRO A 642 -2.32 -34.62 -15.89
CA PRO A 642 -3.29 -33.85 -15.10
C PRO A 642 -3.90 -32.68 -15.89
N ALA A 643 -5.21 -32.49 -15.72
CA ALA A 643 -6.05 -31.70 -16.63
C ALA A 643 -5.87 -30.18 -16.44
N ALA A 644 -5.17 -29.54 -17.38
CA ALA A 644 -5.32 -28.11 -17.64
C ALA A 644 -6.73 -27.86 -18.22
N LYS A 645 -7.50 -26.95 -17.63
CA LYS A 645 -8.82 -26.59 -18.15
C LYS A 645 -8.68 -25.44 -19.15
N LEU A 646 -8.95 -25.73 -20.41
CA LEU A 646 -8.93 -24.78 -21.53
C LEU A 646 -10.35 -24.25 -21.80
N ASP A 647 -10.52 -22.93 -21.77
CA ASP A 647 -11.73 -22.23 -22.22
C ASP A 647 -11.41 -21.44 -23.50
N PRO A 648 -11.63 -22.01 -24.70
CA PRO A 648 -11.27 -21.36 -25.96
C PRO A 648 -12.16 -20.14 -26.26
N LYS A 649 -13.40 -20.08 -25.73
CA LYS A 649 -14.31 -18.94 -25.95
C LYS A 649 -13.81 -17.69 -25.22
N ARG A 650 -13.34 -17.87 -23.99
CA ARG A 650 -12.78 -16.78 -23.17
C ARG A 650 -11.27 -16.63 -23.33
N ARG A 651 -10.63 -17.54 -24.06
CA ARG A 651 -9.17 -17.66 -24.20
C ARG A 651 -8.41 -17.74 -22.87
N ILE A 652 -8.96 -18.45 -21.90
CA ILE A 652 -8.36 -18.66 -20.56
C ILE A 652 -7.83 -20.08 -20.43
N VAL A 653 -6.56 -20.21 -20.08
CA VAL A 653 -5.91 -21.47 -19.65
C VAL A 653 -5.92 -21.52 -18.12
N THR A 654 -6.64 -22.48 -17.55
CA THR A 654 -6.72 -22.67 -16.09
C THR A 654 -5.90 -23.89 -15.67
N LEU A 655 -4.88 -23.64 -14.84
CA LEU A 655 -3.94 -24.63 -14.34
C LEU A 655 -4.19 -24.84 -12.84
N PRO A 656 -4.78 -25.97 -12.42
CA PRO A 656 -4.84 -26.34 -11.01
C PRO A 656 -3.45 -26.82 -10.57
N LEU A 657 -2.86 -26.11 -9.61
CA LEU A 657 -1.50 -26.33 -9.14
C LEU A 657 -1.53 -26.70 -7.65
N PRO A 658 -1.21 -27.95 -7.27
CA PRO A 658 -0.96 -28.24 -5.86
C PRO A 658 0.30 -27.48 -5.41
N MET A 659 0.44 -27.26 -4.10
CA MET A 659 1.54 -26.45 -3.57
C MET A 659 2.91 -27.05 -3.91
N PRO A 660 3.85 -26.26 -4.46
CA PRO A 660 5.22 -26.71 -4.68
C PRO A 660 5.92 -27.04 -3.36
N ARG A 661 6.87 -27.99 -3.42
CA ARG A 661 7.67 -28.38 -2.26
C ARG A 661 8.48 -27.20 -1.70
N GLY A 662 8.41 -27.00 -0.38
CA GLY A 662 9.18 -26.00 0.35
C GLY A 662 8.71 -24.56 0.16
N MET A 663 7.51 -24.33 -0.40
CA MET A 663 7.02 -23.00 -0.77
C MET A 663 5.61 -22.75 -0.19
N ASN A 664 5.38 -21.54 0.30
CA ASN A 664 4.05 -21.06 0.69
C ASN A 664 3.36 -20.34 -0.48
N PRO A 665 2.04 -20.04 -0.41
CA PRO A 665 1.32 -19.42 -1.52
C PRO A 665 1.92 -18.08 -1.98
N GLN A 666 2.38 -17.26 -1.02
CA GLN A 666 2.99 -15.96 -1.33
C GLN A 666 4.32 -16.12 -2.07
N GLY A 667 5.21 -16.99 -1.61
CA GLY A 667 6.50 -17.24 -2.26
C GLY A 667 6.36 -17.82 -3.67
N PHE A 668 5.25 -18.52 -3.97
CA PHE A 668 4.92 -18.92 -5.34
C PHE A 668 4.48 -17.74 -6.19
N ALA A 669 3.60 -16.87 -5.66
CA ALA A 669 3.18 -15.66 -6.36
C ALA A 669 4.38 -14.74 -6.66
N ASP A 670 5.25 -14.52 -5.67
CA ASP A 670 6.47 -13.74 -5.79
C ASP A 670 7.38 -14.32 -6.88
N LEU A 671 7.55 -15.65 -6.92
CA LEU A 671 8.34 -16.33 -7.96
C LEU A 671 7.78 -16.08 -9.37
N ILE A 672 6.46 -16.23 -9.56
CA ILE A 672 5.83 -15.98 -10.86
C ILE A 672 5.98 -14.50 -11.27
N ALA A 673 5.82 -13.58 -10.32
CA ALA A 673 6.00 -12.15 -10.55
C ALA A 673 7.45 -11.81 -10.97
N THR A 674 8.46 -12.45 -10.37
CA THR A 674 9.87 -12.28 -10.77
C THR A 674 10.09 -12.72 -12.21
N TYR A 675 9.58 -13.88 -12.62
CA TYR A 675 9.72 -14.36 -14.00
C TYR A 675 9.01 -13.44 -15.02
N GLN A 676 7.81 -12.95 -14.70
CA GLN A 676 7.09 -12.01 -15.55
C GLN A 676 7.82 -10.68 -15.67
N SER A 677 8.32 -10.14 -14.55
CA SER A 677 9.08 -8.88 -14.52
C SER A 677 10.38 -8.99 -15.32
N ALA A 678 11.10 -10.10 -15.20
CA ALA A 678 12.32 -10.37 -15.95
C ALA A 678 12.05 -10.49 -17.46
N ALA A 679 10.94 -11.13 -17.86
CA ALA A 679 10.55 -11.23 -19.26
C ALA A 679 10.13 -9.87 -19.85
N GLN A 680 9.39 -9.07 -19.09
CA GLN A 680 9.03 -7.71 -19.48
C GLN A 680 10.29 -6.84 -19.67
N ALA A 681 11.25 -6.94 -18.75
CA ALA A 681 12.51 -6.23 -18.85
C ALA A 681 13.31 -6.62 -20.12
N ARG A 682 13.40 -7.93 -20.45
CA ARG A 682 14.00 -8.40 -21.70
C ARG A 682 13.29 -7.84 -22.94
N SER A 683 11.96 -7.79 -22.94
CA SER A 683 11.17 -7.25 -24.05
C SER A 683 11.44 -5.76 -24.26
N ILE A 684 11.52 -4.98 -23.19
CA ILE A 684 11.81 -3.54 -23.27
C ILE A 684 13.23 -3.33 -23.82
N LEU A 685 14.23 -4.05 -23.28
CA LEU A 685 15.61 -3.98 -23.76
C LEU A 685 15.76 -4.35 -25.25
N ALA A 686 15.01 -5.38 -25.71
CA ALA A 686 15.00 -5.78 -27.11
C ALA A 686 14.34 -4.74 -28.02
N GLY A 687 13.24 -4.12 -27.57
CA GLY A 687 12.55 -3.04 -28.28
C GLY A 687 13.43 -1.78 -28.42
N THR A 688 14.17 -1.41 -27.38
CA THR A 688 15.14 -0.29 -27.44
C THR A 688 16.28 -0.57 -28.41
N THR A 689 16.69 -1.83 -28.56
CA THR A 689 17.78 -2.22 -29.49
C THR A 689 17.32 -2.19 -30.96
N ALA A 690 16.04 -2.47 -31.23
CA ALA A 690 15.47 -2.42 -32.59
C ALA A 690 15.18 -0.99 -33.10
N ALA A 691 15.09 -0.01 -32.19
CA ALA A 691 14.87 1.41 -32.52
C ALA A 691 16.16 2.21 -32.76
N ALA A 692 17.34 1.62 -32.56
CA ALA A 692 18.60 2.24 -32.98
C ALA A 692 18.66 2.26 -34.52
N PRO A 693 18.93 3.40 -35.18
CA PRO A 693 19.03 3.44 -36.63
C PRO A 693 20.18 2.54 -37.06
N VAL A 694 19.84 1.51 -37.84
CA VAL A 694 20.81 0.71 -38.58
C VAL A 694 21.54 1.69 -39.49
N THR A 695 22.77 2.06 -39.11
CA THR A 695 23.71 2.69 -40.01
C THR A 695 23.92 1.73 -41.18
N GLU A 696 23.37 2.07 -42.34
CA GLU A 696 23.68 1.39 -43.59
C GLU A 696 25.21 1.45 -43.81
N PRO A 697 25.88 0.31 -44.03
CA PRO A 697 27.24 0.32 -44.51
C PRO A 697 27.27 0.79 -45.97
N ALA A 698 28.30 1.57 -46.28
CA ALA A 698 28.57 2.30 -47.52
C ALA A 698 28.37 1.53 -48.84
#